data_AF-A0A1Y3UD03-F1
#
_entry.id   AF-A0A1Y3UD03-F1
#
_cell.length_a   1.000
_cell.length_b   1.000
_cell.length_c   1.000
_cell.angle_alpha   90.00
_cell.angle_beta   90.00
_cell.angle_gamma   90.00
#
_symmetry.space_group_name_H-M   'P 1'
#
loop_
_entity.id
_entity.type
_entity.pdbx_description
1 polymer ?
#
loop_
_entity_poly.entity_id
_entity_poly.type
_entity_poly.pdbx_seq_one_letter_code
_entity_poly.pdbx_strand_id
1 'polypeptide(L)'
;MEEIITEILRRLRAGETVDDRALVKLIHAAARRSGGDKRAFAKRRLLPFYQRVKAEEPERWAAWGVTPELERALVAVLRMKPRRSASGVATITVITKPWPCSGSCRFCPNDLACPKSYLVNEPACERAVQSLFDPYLQVSARLTALSQMGHATDKIELIVLGGTWSDYPEAYQTWFVRELFRALNDDAVAGTAANPLLRGFAEDGEAPSAATDPERPGERAGSRAPDPIPAGVRARRAFYRACGLLDAGEHAGDARRAAGSAAAGIDPELFAQAQASVNAGELTYNQAVTRLYGGSEAWQRAAEMQRATLDELELEQRRNESARHRVVGLVVETRPDTITPERLLHIRRLGATKIQMGVQSTCQCILDANNRNTTVGQIERAFSLLRLFGFKIHAHAMVNLLGTTPETDRADYERLVRDPAFLPDEVKLYPCALIEGAALCRDYATGAWRPYAEDELIDVLCADVRATPAWTRVSRMIRDFSTGDIVAGNKKPNLRQLVEGRLRDEGQAGAPPVAEIRFREIATREVDPEELSLEVIGYETAVSRERFLQWVTPEGRIAGFLRLSLPRAEAACALARELREAGYESPIASGDAMIREVHVYGLAERVGEEGSAAQHHGLGRRLVERACEIAREAGYTRINVISAVGTRGYYRRLGFVDCGLYQRRDLSDGMAAACGEPGLATRERGGCDV
;
A
#
# COMPACT_ATOMS: atom_id res chain seq x y z
N MET A 1 32.95 -11.15 -4.67
CA MET A 1 31.99 -10.20 -4.03
C MET A 1 32.65 -9.44 -2.89
N GLU A 2 33.40 -10.13 -2.02
CA GLU A 2 34.17 -9.50 -0.93
C GLU A 2 35.08 -8.36 -1.40
N GLU A 3 35.88 -8.55 -2.46
CA GLU A 3 36.72 -7.48 -3.02
C GLU A 3 35.94 -6.19 -3.32
N ILE A 4 34.70 -6.32 -3.78
CA ILE A 4 33.87 -5.16 -4.10
C ILE A 4 33.47 -4.46 -2.80
N ILE A 5 33.07 -5.21 -1.78
CA ILE A 5 32.69 -4.67 -0.46
C ILE A 5 33.88 -4.00 0.22
N THR A 6 35.03 -4.66 0.27
CA THR A 6 36.23 -4.13 0.92
C THR A 6 36.78 -2.90 0.20
N GLU A 7 36.69 -2.84 -1.13
CA GLU A 7 37.06 -1.64 -1.89
C GLU A 7 36.07 -0.49 -1.69
N ILE A 8 34.76 -0.76 -1.55
CA ILE A 8 33.78 0.27 -1.16
C ILE A 8 34.13 0.81 0.24
N LEU A 9 34.37 -0.09 1.21
CA LEU A 9 34.74 0.29 2.57
C LEU A 9 36.03 1.12 2.60
N ARG A 10 37.04 0.76 1.79
CA ARG A 10 38.28 1.53 1.65
C ARG A 10 38.02 2.96 1.17
N ARG A 11 37.19 3.13 0.14
CA ARG A 11 36.82 4.45 -0.41
C ARG A 11 36.04 5.28 0.59
N LEU A 12 35.04 4.68 1.25
CA LEU A 12 34.25 5.36 2.28
C LEU A 12 35.11 5.82 3.46
N ARG A 13 36.09 5.02 3.89
CA ARG A 13 37.08 5.44 4.91
C ARG A 13 37.94 6.62 4.49
N ALA A 14 38.26 6.70 3.20
CA ALA A 14 39.00 7.83 2.63
C ALA A 14 38.14 9.09 2.44
N GLY A 15 36.85 9.06 2.83
CA GLY A 15 35.91 10.17 2.62
C GLY A 15 35.42 10.28 1.17
N GLU A 16 35.70 9.29 0.31
CA GLU A 16 35.23 9.28 -1.07
C GLU A 16 33.75 8.88 -1.15
N THR A 17 33.01 9.51 -2.07
CA THR A 17 31.64 9.10 -2.39
C THR A 17 31.63 7.96 -3.40
N VAL A 18 30.86 6.90 -3.12
CA VAL A 18 30.68 5.78 -4.06
C VAL A 18 29.26 5.84 -4.62
N ASP A 19 29.12 6.50 -5.77
CA ASP A 19 27.86 6.56 -6.51
C ASP A 19 27.59 5.26 -7.31
N ASP A 20 26.40 5.16 -7.91
CA ASP A 20 26.02 3.99 -8.72
C ASP A 20 26.98 3.75 -9.89
N ARG A 21 27.56 4.82 -10.45
CA ARG A 21 28.51 4.72 -11.57
C ARG A 21 29.84 4.12 -11.10
N ALA A 22 30.35 4.56 -9.95
CA ALA A 22 31.54 4.02 -9.31
C ALA A 22 31.33 2.54 -8.93
N LEU A 23 30.17 2.20 -8.38
CA LEU A 23 29.83 0.83 -8.03
C LEU A 23 29.78 -0.09 -9.27
N VAL A 24 29.17 0.36 -10.37
CA VAL A 24 29.18 -0.41 -11.63
C VAL A 24 30.60 -0.61 -12.16
N LYS A 25 31.49 0.38 -12.03
CA LYS A 25 32.91 0.23 -12.38
C LYS A 25 33.61 -0.82 -11.51
N LEU A 26 33.35 -0.84 -10.20
CA LEU A 26 33.90 -1.83 -9.27
C LEU A 26 33.43 -3.25 -9.63
N ILE A 27 32.13 -3.40 -9.92
CA ILE A 27 31.54 -4.67 -10.37
C ILE A 27 32.20 -5.15 -11.67
N HIS A 28 32.35 -4.25 -12.66
CA HIS A 28 33.00 -4.59 -13.92
C HIS A 28 34.49 -4.92 -13.75
N ALA A 29 35.19 -4.26 -12.84
CA ALA A 29 36.58 -4.55 -12.54
C ALA A 29 36.74 -5.93 -11.89
N ALA A 30 35.91 -6.25 -10.89
CA ALA A 30 35.90 -7.56 -10.24
C ALA A 30 35.52 -8.69 -11.22
N ALA A 31 34.48 -8.49 -12.05
CA ALA A 31 34.09 -9.46 -13.06
C ALA A 31 35.23 -9.76 -14.05
N ARG A 32 35.92 -8.71 -14.54
CA ARG A 32 37.08 -8.87 -15.43
C ARG A 32 38.22 -9.64 -14.77
N ARG A 33 38.52 -9.41 -13.49
CA ARG A 33 39.59 -10.12 -12.77
C ARG A 33 39.25 -11.59 -12.52
N SER A 34 37.99 -11.90 -12.25
CA SER A 34 37.54 -13.26 -11.95
C SER A 34 37.30 -14.15 -13.18
N GLY A 35 37.35 -13.60 -14.40
CA GLY A 35 36.96 -14.32 -15.62
C GLY A 35 35.48 -14.75 -15.68
N GLY A 36 34.65 -14.40 -14.69
CA GLY A 36 33.27 -14.86 -14.54
C GLY A 36 32.21 -13.93 -15.16
N ASP A 37 30.97 -14.45 -15.25
CA ASP A 37 29.81 -13.69 -15.73
C ASP A 37 29.59 -12.43 -14.86
N LYS A 38 29.39 -11.27 -15.50
CA LYS A 38 29.02 -10.00 -14.85
C LYS A 38 27.78 -10.15 -13.96
N ARG A 39 26.86 -11.08 -14.29
CA ARG A 39 25.69 -11.39 -13.46
C ARG A 39 26.06 -11.95 -12.09
N ALA A 40 27.24 -12.56 -11.95
CA ALA A 40 27.74 -13.09 -10.67
C ALA A 40 28.07 -11.99 -9.65
N PHE A 41 28.39 -10.79 -10.12
CA PHE A 41 28.77 -9.64 -9.30
C PHE A 41 27.73 -8.52 -9.29
N ALA A 42 26.52 -8.77 -9.81
CA ALA A 42 25.48 -7.76 -9.91
C ALA A 42 25.19 -7.11 -8.54
N LYS A 43 24.90 -5.79 -8.54
CA LYS A 43 24.59 -5.00 -7.32
C LYS A 43 23.61 -5.70 -6.37
N ARG A 44 22.60 -6.38 -6.94
CA ARG A 44 21.60 -7.17 -6.21
C ARG A 44 22.14 -8.29 -5.31
N ARG A 45 23.37 -8.75 -5.54
CA ARG A 45 24.03 -9.82 -4.79
C ARG A 45 24.94 -9.30 -3.67
N LEU A 46 25.39 -8.05 -3.77
CA LEU A 46 26.37 -7.48 -2.84
C LEU A 46 25.77 -7.26 -1.45
N LEU A 47 24.54 -6.72 -1.38
CA LEU A 47 23.90 -6.48 -0.09
C LEU A 47 23.53 -7.79 0.65
N PRO A 48 22.91 -8.80 0.01
CA PRO A 48 22.70 -10.10 0.65
C PRO A 48 24.01 -10.79 1.07
N PHE A 49 25.07 -10.68 0.26
CA PHE A 49 26.40 -11.21 0.61
C PHE A 49 26.96 -10.54 1.87
N TYR A 50 26.91 -9.20 1.93
CA TYR A 50 27.29 -8.42 3.11
C TYR A 50 26.50 -8.85 4.35
N GLN A 51 25.17 -8.96 4.24
CA GLN A 51 24.31 -9.35 5.35
C GLN A 51 24.62 -10.77 5.85
N ARG A 52 24.91 -11.70 4.94
CA ARG A 52 25.29 -13.07 5.29
C ARG A 52 26.62 -13.12 6.03
N VAL A 53 27.67 -12.46 5.52
CA VAL A 53 28.98 -12.41 6.20
C VAL A 53 28.84 -11.84 7.62
N LYS A 54 28.06 -10.75 7.79
CA LYS A 54 27.81 -10.17 9.10
C LYS A 54 27.07 -11.11 10.06
N ALA A 55 26.11 -11.89 9.55
CA ALA A 55 25.28 -12.77 10.39
C ALA A 55 25.93 -14.13 10.69
N GLU A 56 26.65 -14.69 9.73
CA GLU A 56 27.11 -16.09 9.75
C GLU A 56 28.63 -16.22 9.88
N GLU A 57 29.42 -15.17 9.62
CA GLU A 57 30.89 -15.21 9.58
C GLU A 57 31.51 -14.10 10.47
N PRO A 58 31.39 -14.16 11.82
CA PRO A 58 31.75 -13.07 12.72
C PRO A 58 33.24 -12.68 12.69
N GLU A 59 34.14 -13.64 12.49
CA GLU A 59 35.59 -13.36 12.37
C GLU A 59 35.91 -12.59 11.09
N ARG A 60 35.31 -13.01 9.96
CA ARG A 60 35.45 -12.33 8.67
C ARG A 60 34.85 -10.93 8.71
N TRP A 61 33.71 -10.77 9.38
CA TRP A 61 33.10 -9.47 9.64
C TRP A 61 33.99 -8.57 10.49
N ALA A 62 34.57 -9.09 11.58
CA ALA A 62 35.47 -8.33 12.44
C ALA A 62 36.72 -7.85 11.68
N ALA A 63 37.28 -8.69 10.81
CA ALA A 63 38.43 -8.34 9.97
C ALA A 63 38.14 -7.16 9.02
N TRP A 64 36.87 -6.93 8.66
CA TRP A 64 36.49 -5.79 7.83
C TRP A 64 36.48 -4.47 8.60
N GLY A 65 36.57 -4.45 9.93
CA GLY A 65 36.72 -3.24 10.76
C GLY A 65 35.65 -2.17 10.51
N VAL A 66 34.38 -2.59 10.40
CA VAL A 66 33.27 -1.70 10.02
C VAL A 66 32.62 -1.08 11.26
N THR A 67 32.69 0.25 11.38
CA THR A 67 31.97 1.00 12.43
C THR A 67 30.49 1.18 12.07
N PRO A 68 29.59 1.51 13.03
CA PRO A 68 28.18 1.79 12.74
C PRO A 68 27.99 2.88 11.66
N GLU A 69 28.81 3.93 11.66
CA GLU A 69 28.80 5.02 10.68
C GLU A 69 29.17 4.49 9.29
N LEU A 70 30.23 3.69 9.22
CA LEU A 70 30.73 3.12 7.98
C LEU A 70 29.76 2.07 7.41
N GLU A 71 29.09 1.33 8.29
CA GLU A 71 28.01 0.42 7.92
C GLU A 71 26.83 1.18 7.28
N ARG A 72 26.38 2.28 7.90
CA ARG A 72 25.30 3.13 7.34
C ARG A 72 25.66 3.60 5.94
N ALA A 73 26.90 4.07 5.74
CA ALA A 73 27.40 4.50 4.44
C ALA A 73 27.48 3.33 3.42
N LEU A 74 27.99 2.16 3.83
CA LEU A 74 28.06 0.97 2.98
C LEU A 74 26.66 0.52 2.53
N VAL A 75 25.70 0.44 3.45
CA VAL A 75 24.31 0.06 3.14
C VAL A 75 23.69 1.07 2.18
N ALA A 76 23.97 2.38 2.32
CA ALA A 76 23.48 3.41 1.39
C ALA A 76 23.98 3.18 -0.04
N VAL A 77 25.25 2.80 -0.22
CA VAL A 77 25.85 2.48 -1.54
C VAL A 77 25.23 1.21 -2.12
N LEU A 78 25.09 0.16 -1.32
CA LEU A 78 24.64 -1.16 -1.77
C LEU A 78 23.12 -1.27 -1.99
N ARG A 79 22.33 -0.36 -1.40
CA ARG A 79 20.87 -0.35 -1.49
C ARG A 79 20.40 -0.38 -2.95
N MET A 80 19.48 -1.29 -3.25
CA MET A 80 18.95 -1.51 -4.59
C MET A 80 17.75 -0.60 -4.86
N LYS A 81 17.84 0.21 -5.92
CA LYS A 81 16.86 1.25 -6.32
C LYS A 81 16.64 2.31 -5.22
N PRO A 82 16.65 3.61 -5.55
CA PRO A 82 16.29 4.64 -4.57
C PRO A 82 14.87 4.38 -4.03
N ARG A 83 14.62 4.72 -2.75
CA ARG A 83 13.29 4.57 -2.14
C ARG A 83 12.27 5.27 -3.03
N ARG A 84 11.21 4.57 -3.45
CA ARG A 84 10.10 5.18 -4.21
C ARG A 84 9.23 6.11 -3.35
N SER A 85 9.25 5.90 -2.03
CA SER A 85 8.57 6.72 -1.05
C SER A 85 9.59 7.60 -0.31
N ALA A 86 9.31 8.89 -0.28
CA ALA A 86 10.05 9.88 0.49
C ALA A 86 9.79 9.77 2.01
N SER A 87 8.68 9.15 2.42
CA SER A 87 8.24 9.06 3.82
C SER A 87 8.90 7.93 4.61
N GLY A 88 9.69 7.07 3.97
CA GLY A 88 10.30 5.90 4.60
C GLY A 88 9.32 4.74 4.88
N VAL A 89 8.06 4.85 4.46
CA VAL A 89 7.06 3.77 4.58
C VAL A 89 7.25 2.74 3.47
N ALA A 90 7.36 1.47 3.82
CA ALA A 90 7.44 0.35 2.89
C ALA A 90 6.04 -0.13 2.50
N THR A 91 5.76 -0.18 1.21
CA THR A 91 4.47 -0.70 0.71
C THR A 91 4.56 -2.20 0.43
N ILE A 92 3.62 -2.96 1.01
CA ILE A 92 3.43 -4.39 0.76
C ILE A 92 2.05 -4.59 0.13
N THR A 93 2.04 -4.94 -1.14
CA THR A 93 0.83 -5.30 -1.88
C THR A 93 0.61 -6.80 -1.81
N VAL A 94 -0.59 -7.20 -1.40
CA VAL A 94 -1.06 -8.59 -1.32
C VAL A 94 -2.31 -8.76 -2.18
N ILE A 95 -2.44 -9.91 -2.82
CA ILE A 95 -3.57 -10.26 -3.70
C ILE A 95 -4.43 -11.32 -3.01
N THR A 96 -5.75 -11.13 -2.99
CA THR A 96 -6.69 -12.15 -2.48
C THR A 96 -6.80 -13.33 -3.43
N LYS A 97 -7.40 -14.45 -3.00
CA LYS A 97 -7.61 -15.62 -3.88
C LYS A 97 -8.63 -15.32 -5.00
N PRO A 98 -8.60 -16.04 -6.14
CA PRO A 98 -9.66 -15.99 -7.14
C PRO A 98 -11.03 -16.23 -6.49
N TRP A 99 -12.00 -15.36 -6.81
CA TRP A 99 -13.34 -15.38 -6.21
C TRP A 99 -14.35 -14.74 -7.16
N PRO A 100 -15.60 -15.22 -7.22
CA PRO A 100 -16.65 -14.58 -8.00
C PRO A 100 -16.77 -13.08 -7.69
N CYS A 101 -16.89 -12.29 -8.74
CA CYS A 101 -17.08 -10.84 -8.64
C CYS A 101 -18.52 -10.51 -9.06
N SER A 102 -19.24 -9.75 -8.25
CA SER A 102 -20.60 -9.32 -8.58
C SER A 102 -20.66 -8.28 -9.72
N GLY A 103 -19.50 -7.88 -10.29
CA GLY A 103 -19.39 -7.01 -11.45
C GLY A 103 -18.94 -7.73 -12.73
N SER A 104 -19.38 -7.22 -13.88
CA SER A 104 -19.14 -7.80 -15.21
C SER A 104 -18.61 -6.76 -16.22
N CYS A 105 -17.73 -5.87 -15.77
CA CYS A 105 -17.26 -4.72 -16.55
C CYS A 105 -16.54 -5.14 -17.83
N ARG A 106 -16.78 -4.43 -18.94
CA ARG A 106 -16.31 -4.79 -20.29
C ARG A 106 -14.78 -4.81 -20.44
N PHE A 107 -14.10 -3.89 -19.77
CA PHE A 107 -12.65 -3.71 -19.85
C PHE A 107 -11.87 -4.55 -18.83
N CYS A 108 -12.54 -5.27 -17.92
CA CYS A 108 -11.85 -6.08 -16.92
C CYS A 108 -11.34 -7.39 -17.54
N PRO A 109 -10.04 -7.72 -17.39
CA PRO A 109 -9.55 -9.04 -17.81
C PRO A 109 -10.15 -10.17 -16.98
N ASN A 110 -10.10 -11.37 -17.57
CA ASN A 110 -10.71 -12.61 -17.06
C ASN A 110 -9.71 -13.76 -16.92
N ASP A 111 -8.52 -13.46 -16.41
CA ASP A 111 -7.52 -14.49 -16.10
C ASP A 111 -7.97 -15.31 -14.89
N LEU A 112 -8.23 -16.61 -15.10
CA LEU A 112 -8.73 -17.52 -14.07
C LEU A 112 -7.69 -17.86 -13.00
N ALA A 113 -6.41 -17.55 -13.23
CA ALA A 113 -5.35 -17.74 -12.26
C ALA A 113 -5.40 -16.68 -11.15
N CYS A 114 -6.07 -15.55 -11.41
CA CYS A 114 -6.07 -14.38 -10.54
C CYS A 114 -7.50 -13.93 -10.19
N PRO A 115 -7.65 -13.08 -9.17
CA PRO A 115 -8.89 -12.34 -8.97
C PRO A 115 -9.22 -11.49 -10.20
N LYS A 116 -10.52 -11.29 -10.43
CA LYS A 116 -11.06 -10.42 -11.48
C LYS A 116 -10.27 -9.10 -11.59
N SER A 117 -9.97 -8.68 -12.82
CA SER A 117 -9.23 -7.45 -13.16
C SER A 117 -7.70 -7.50 -13.06
N TYR A 118 -7.13 -8.62 -12.62
CA TYR A 118 -5.68 -8.83 -12.47
C TYR A 118 -5.20 -9.94 -13.40
N LEU A 119 -3.92 -9.89 -13.77
CA LEU A 119 -3.26 -10.88 -14.64
C LEU A 119 -2.14 -11.61 -13.91
N VAL A 120 -1.92 -12.88 -14.23
CA VAL A 120 -0.89 -13.71 -13.59
C VAL A 120 0.51 -13.14 -13.76
N ASN A 121 0.82 -12.54 -14.91
CA ASN A 121 2.12 -11.95 -15.24
C ASN A 121 2.41 -10.63 -14.50
N GLU A 122 1.46 -10.10 -13.73
CA GLU A 122 1.73 -8.94 -12.88
C GLU A 122 2.62 -9.36 -11.71
N PRO A 123 3.70 -8.61 -11.37
CA PRO A 123 4.63 -9.04 -10.33
C PRO A 123 4.00 -9.32 -8.96
N ALA A 124 2.91 -8.64 -8.61
CA ALA A 124 2.18 -8.90 -7.37
C ALA A 124 1.36 -10.20 -7.44
N CYS A 125 0.74 -10.46 -8.57
CA CYS A 125 -0.03 -11.67 -8.84
C CYS A 125 0.88 -12.90 -8.92
N GLU A 126 2.01 -12.85 -9.63
CA GLU A 126 2.98 -13.94 -9.68
C GLU A 126 3.38 -14.40 -8.26
N ARG A 127 3.68 -13.43 -7.38
CA ARG A 127 4.02 -13.72 -5.98
C ARG A 127 2.84 -14.32 -5.22
N ALA A 128 1.62 -13.87 -5.50
CA ALA A 128 0.42 -14.39 -4.86
C ALA A 128 0.14 -15.83 -5.31
N VAL A 129 0.25 -16.15 -6.59
CA VAL A 129 0.15 -17.52 -7.13
C VAL A 129 1.19 -18.43 -6.49
N GLN A 130 2.46 -18.02 -6.45
CA GLN A 130 3.55 -18.77 -5.78
C GLN A 130 3.31 -18.98 -4.28
N SER A 131 2.48 -18.14 -3.67
CA SER A 131 2.12 -18.18 -2.25
C SER A 131 0.74 -18.79 -2.02
N LEU A 132 0.10 -19.35 -3.05
CA LEU A 132 -1.27 -19.91 -3.01
C LEU A 132 -2.31 -18.91 -2.46
N PHE A 133 -2.09 -17.62 -2.71
CA PHE A 133 -2.86 -16.50 -2.18
C PHE A 133 -2.94 -16.44 -0.64
N ASP A 134 -2.04 -17.14 0.06
CA ASP A 134 -1.95 -17.06 1.52
C ASP A 134 -1.33 -15.71 1.93
N PRO A 135 -2.03 -14.89 2.74
CA PRO A 135 -1.56 -13.57 3.17
C PRO A 135 -0.25 -13.63 3.98
N TYR A 136 -0.07 -14.66 4.82
CA TYR A 136 1.13 -14.81 5.63
C TYR A 136 2.35 -15.08 4.74
N LEU A 137 2.21 -15.99 3.77
CA LEU A 137 3.27 -16.32 2.82
C LEU A 137 3.62 -15.12 1.92
N GLN A 138 2.61 -14.38 1.44
CA GLN A 138 2.82 -13.18 0.62
C GLN A 138 3.59 -12.08 1.37
N VAL A 139 3.19 -11.80 2.62
CA VAL A 139 3.88 -10.82 3.47
C VAL A 139 5.31 -11.28 3.76
N SER A 140 5.51 -12.53 4.14
CA SER A 140 6.84 -13.10 4.39
C SER A 140 7.77 -12.96 3.19
N ALA A 141 7.29 -13.33 1.99
CA ALA A 141 8.05 -13.21 0.76
C ALA A 141 8.43 -11.75 0.46
N ARG A 142 7.49 -10.81 0.67
CA ARG A 142 7.72 -9.39 0.41
C ARG A 142 8.64 -8.73 1.45
N LEU A 143 8.46 -9.03 2.73
CA LEU A 143 9.35 -8.56 3.81
C LEU A 143 10.78 -9.05 3.57
N THR A 144 10.95 -10.33 3.24
CA THR A 144 12.24 -10.92 2.90
C THR A 144 12.91 -10.16 1.74
N ALA A 145 12.17 -9.92 0.65
CA ALA A 145 12.69 -9.16 -0.48
C ALA A 145 13.08 -7.72 -0.10
N LEU A 146 12.25 -7.01 0.67
CA LEU A 146 12.54 -5.63 1.11
C LEU A 146 13.77 -5.55 2.01
N SER A 147 13.89 -6.47 2.97
CA SER A 147 15.02 -6.56 3.90
C SER A 147 16.35 -6.81 3.15
N GLN A 148 16.33 -7.74 2.19
CA GLN A 148 17.49 -8.06 1.36
C GLN A 148 17.86 -6.96 0.37
N MET A 149 16.93 -6.08 0.01
CA MET A 149 17.20 -4.87 -0.77
C MET A 149 17.69 -3.69 0.09
N GLY A 150 17.70 -3.83 1.42
CA GLY A 150 18.13 -2.79 2.36
C GLY A 150 17.10 -1.68 2.56
N HIS A 151 15.82 -1.97 2.28
CA HIS A 151 14.74 -1.05 2.58
C HIS A 151 14.37 -1.14 4.07
N ALA A 152 14.02 0.01 4.65
CA ALA A 152 13.44 0.03 5.98
C ALA A 152 12.05 -0.64 5.93
N THR A 153 11.77 -1.47 6.92
CA THR A 153 10.52 -2.23 7.04
C THR A 153 9.84 -1.98 8.39
N ASP A 154 10.25 -0.96 9.14
CA ASP A 154 9.68 -0.62 10.45
C ASP A 154 8.27 -0.02 10.36
N LYS A 155 7.95 0.58 9.20
CA LYS A 155 6.65 1.16 8.86
C LYS A 155 6.15 0.54 7.56
N ILE A 156 5.04 -0.18 7.64
CA ILE A 156 4.43 -0.89 6.52
C ILE A 156 3.06 -0.30 6.19
N GLU A 157 2.85 0.05 4.91
CA GLU A 157 1.50 0.25 4.35
C GLU A 157 1.10 -1.04 3.61
N LEU A 158 0.08 -1.72 4.12
CA LEU A 158 -0.51 -2.89 3.49
C LEU A 158 -1.54 -2.44 2.45
N ILE A 159 -1.45 -2.99 1.24
CA ILE A 159 -2.45 -2.77 0.19
C ILE A 159 -3.03 -4.12 -0.21
N VAL A 160 -4.30 -4.32 0.11
CA VAL A 160 -5.08 -5.50 -0.28
C VAL A 160 -5.76 -5.21 -1.60
N LEU A 161 -5.33 -5.93 -2.62
CA LEU A 161 -5.85 -5.86 -3.98
C LEU A 161 -6.53 -7.17 -4.36
N GLY A 162 -7.39 -7.12 -5.38
CA GLY A 162 -8.05 -8.29 -5.93
C GLY A 162 -9.36 -7.92 -6.62
N GLY A 163 -10.35 -8.81 -6.57
CA GLY A 163 -11.70 -8.50 -7.02
C GLY A 163 -12.38 -7.47 -6.12
N THR A 164 -13.68 -7.63 -5.90
CA THR A 164 -14.40 -6.74 -4.99
C THR A 164 -14.24 -7.25 -3.55
N TRP A 165 -13.51 -6.56 -2.68
CA TRP A 165 -13.27 -6.98 -1.28
C TRP A 165 -14.57 -7.38 -0.55
N SER A 166 -15.63 -6.61 -0.78
CA SER A 166 -16.96 -6.81 -0.21
C SER A 166 -17.68 -8.09 -0.67
N ASP A 167 -17.22 -8.77 -1.74
CA ASP A 167 -17.82 -10.02 -2.23
C ASP A 167 -17.30 -11.26 -1.46
N TYR A 168 -16.19 -11.13 -0.73
CA TYR A 168 -15.63 -12.23 0.06
C TYR A 168 -16.40 -12.40 1.37
N PRO A 169 -16.55 -13.63 1.92
CA PRO A 169 -17.15 -13.84 3.24
C PRO A 169 -16.40 -13.09 4.34
N GLU A 170 -17.12 -12.52 5.33
CA GLU A 170 -16.49 -11.75 6.43
C GLU A 170 -15.47 -12.57 7.22
N ALA A 171 -15.71 -13.87 7.43
CA ALA A 171 -14.76 -14.75 8.09
C ALA A 171 -13.44 -14.86 7.31
N TYR A 172 -13.50 -14.86 5.97
CA TYR A 172 -12.32 -14.84 5.11
C TYR A 172 -11.61 -13.48 5.16
N GLN A 173 -12.36 -12.38 5.08
CA GLN A 173 -11.82 -11.03 5.20
C GLN A 173 -11.05 -10.85 6.52
N THR A 174 -11.66 -11.27 7.62
CA THR A 174 -11.09 -11.21 8.98
C THR A 174 -9.84 -12.08 9.10
N TRP A 175 -9.90 -13.33 8.61
CA TRP A 175 -8.74 -14.22 8.54
C TRP A 175 -7.61 -13.63 7.74
N PHE A 176 -7.92 -13.11 6.55
CA PHE A 176 -6.92 -12.60 5.64
C PHE A 176 -6.13 -11.48 6.30
N VAL A 177 -6.83 -10.50 6.89
CA VAL A 177 -6.20 -9.38 7.59
C VAL A 177 -5.46 -9.82 8.85
N ARG A 178 -6.02 -10.76 9.63
CA ARG A 178 -5.35 -11.31 10.83
C ARG A 178 -3.98 -11.87 10.46
N GLU A 179 -3.91 -12.66 9.40
CA GLU A 179 -2.67 -13.30 8.98
C GLU A 179 -1.66 -12.31 8.38
N LEU A 180 -2.10 -11.18 7.82
CA LEU A 180 -1.19 -10.06 7.48
C LEU A 180 -0.50 -9.51 8.73
N PHE A 181 -1.28 -9.20 9.78
CA PHE A 181 -0.73 -8.71 11.05
C PHE A 181 0.20 -9.74 11.69
N ARG A 182 -0.23 -11.00 11.74
CA ARG A 182 0.55 -12.10 12.30
C ARG A 182 1.90 -12.26 11.61
N ALA A 183 1.95 -12.23 10.28
CA ALA A 183 3.22 -12.35 9.54
C ALA A 183 4.19 -11.19 9.82
N LEU A 184 3.68 -9.98 10.03
CA LEU A 184 4.47 -8.82 10.43
C LEU A 184 4.94 -8.93 11.90
N ASN A 185 4.07 -9.42 12.79
CA ASN A 185 4.36 -9.62 14.21
C ASN A 185 5.40 -10.73 14.46
N ASP A 186 5.34 -11.79 13.66
CA ASP A 186 6.24 -12.95 13.76
C ASP A 186 7.61 -12.70 13.10
N ASP A 187 7.86 -11.49 12.55
CA ASP A 187 9.07 -11.14 11.79
C ASP A 187 9.42 -12.24 10.79
N ALA A 188 8.45 -12.57 9.91
CA ALA A 188 8.55 -13.70 8.99
C ALA A 188 9.53 -13.45 7.83
N VAL A 189 10.73 -12.95 8.11
CA VAL A 189 11.83 -12.74 7.17
C VAL A 189 12.65 -14.03 7.06
N ALA A 190 12.73 -14.59 5.86
CA ALA A 190 13.56 -15.76 5.60
C ALA A 190 15.05 -15.40 5.48
N GLY A 191 15.91 -16.34 5.88
CA GLY A 191 17.36 -16.24 5.70
C GLY A 191 17.75 -16.09 4.22
N THR A 192 18.93 -15.52 3.98
CA THR A 192 19.41 -15.18 2.62
C THR A 192 19.45 -16.39 1.69
N ALA A 193 19.79 -17.59 2.20
CA ALA A 193 19.82 -18.86 1.47
C ALA A 193 18.44 -19.41 1.05
N ALA A 194 17.35 -18.96 1.68
CA ALA A 194 16.00 -19.47 1.43
C ALA A 194 15.25 -18.72 0.32
N ASN A 195 15.82 -17.65 -0.24
CA ASN A 195 15.12 -16.83 -1.24
C ASN A 195 15.11 -17.49 -2.63
N PRO A 196 13.93 -17.81 -3.21
CA PRO A 196 13.82 -18.33 -4.57
C PRO A 196 14.41 -17.39 -5.64
N LEU A 197 14.39 -16.08 -5.41
CA LEU A 197 15.01 -15.06 -6.28
C LEU A 197 16.55 -15.06 -6.21
N LEU A 198 17.15 -15.69 -5.20
CA LEU A 198 18.59 -15.87 -5.02
C LEU A 198 19.05 -17.32 -5.24
N ARG A 199 18.13 -18.29 -5.36
CA ARG A 199 18.46 -19.72 -5.48
C ARG A 199 18.98 -20.16 -6.85
N GLY A 200 18.71 -19.43 -7.91
CA GLY A 200 19.37 -19.65 -9.21
C GLY A 200 20.83 -19.21 -9.27
N PHE A 201 21.51 -19.08 -8.12
CA PHE A 201 22.81 -18.42 -7.97
C PHE A 201 23.72 -19.07 -6.89
N ALA A 202 23.39 -20.28 -6.43
CA ALA A 202 24.40 -21.17 -5.83
C ALA A 202 25.37 -21.58 -6.95
N GLU A 203 26.66 -21.56 -6.64
CA GLU A 203 27.74 -21.68 -7.61
C GLU A 203 27.64 -23.00 -8.41
N ASP A 204 27.72 -22.89 -9.74
CA ASP A 204 28.27 -23.96 -10.56
C ASP A 204 29.72 -24.17 -10.08
N GLY A 205 29.94 -25.16 -9.23
CA GLY A 205 31.27 -25.52 -8.73
C GLY A 205 31.24 -26.08 -7.33
N GLU A 206 31.36 -27.41 -7.23
CA GLU A 206 31.59 -28.21 -6.01
C GLU A 206 30.40 -28.33 -5.05
N ALA A 207 29.61 -29.38 -5.28
CA ALA A 207 28.97 -30.08 -4.18
C ALA A 207 30.05 -30.44 -3.13
N PRO A 208 29.79 -30.31 -1.81
CA PRO A 208 30.68 -30.91 -0.83
C PRO A 208 30.68 -32.41 -1.12
N SER A 209 31.83 -32.93 -1.57
CA SER A 209 31.97 -34.34 -1.89
C SER A 209 31.58 -35.14 -0.65
N ALA A 210 30.60 -36.01 -0.79
CA ALA A 210 30.36 -37.10 0.13
C ALA A 210 31.49 -38.13 -0.05
N ALA A 211 32.71 -37.77 0.36
CA ALA A 211 33.80 -38.71 0.54
C ALA A 211 33.76 -39.14 2.01
N THR A 212 33.30 -40.36 2.20
CA THR A 212 33.43 -41.12 3.44
C THR A 212 34.91 -41.39 3.66
N ASP A 213 35.50 -40.73 4.65
CA ASP A 213 36.82 -41.07 5.18
C ASP A 213 36.60 -41.73 6.55
N PRO A 214 36.71 -43.07 6.66
CA PRO A 214 36.39 -43.77 7.88
C PRO A 214 37.65 -43.86 8.74
N GLU A 215 38.01 -42.80 9.48
CA GLU A 215 38.90 -42.88 10.66
C GLU A 215 39.19 -41.50 11.27
N ARG A 216 38.21 -40.90 11.98
CA ARG A 216 38.51 -39.96 13.09
C ARG A 216 37.44 -40.08 14.18
N PRO A 217 37.74 -40.72 15.32
CA PRO A 217 36.83 -40.73 16.46
C PRO A 217 37.02 -39.46 17.28
N GLY A 218 35.95 -38.68 17.40
CA GLY A 218 35.79 -37.67 18.44
C GLY A 218 35.67 -36.24 17.92
N GLU A 219 34.44 -35.80 17.68
CA GLU A 219 34.06 -34.42 17.98
C GLU A 219 32.53 -34.33 18.17
N ARG A 220 32.17 -33.53 19.16
CA ARG A 220 30.88 -33.53 19.86
C ARG A 220 29.75 -33.02 18.96
N ALA A 221 28.57 -33.62 19.14
CA ALA A 221 27.31 -33.12 18.62
C ALA A 221 27.08 -31.65 19.06
N GLY A 222 27.33 -30.71 18.13
CA GLY A 222 27.17 -29.28 18.33
C GLY A 222 26.57 -28.62 17.08
N SER A 223 25.45 -27.93 17.30
CA SER A 223 24.74 -27.01 16.40
C SER A 223 24.44 -27.47 14.96
N ARG A 224 23.26 -28.08 14.76
CA ARG A 224 22.57 -28.04 13.46
C ARG A 224 22.26 -26.57 13.16
N ALA A 225 22.81 -26.00 12.08
CA ALA A 225 22.57 -24.60 11.72
C ALA A 225 21.05 -24.31 11.67
N PRO A 226 20.57 -23.18 12.21
CA PRO A 226 19.15 -22.88 12.23
C PRO A 226 18.59 -22.82 10.81
N ASP A 227 17.48 -23.52 10.62
CA ASP A 227 16.81 -23.71 9.34
C ASP A 227 16.35 -22.35 8.76
N PRO A 228 16.77 -21.94 7.54
CA PRO A 228 16.68 -20.56 7.04
C PRO A 228 15.27 -20.07 6.69
N ILE A 229 14.23 -20.87 6.98
CA ILE A 229 12.83 -20.56 6.68
C ILE A 229 12.09 -20.28 7.99
N PRO A 230 11.28 -19.20 8.11
CA PRO A 230 10.54 -18.91 9.33
C PRO A 230 9.57 -20.04 9.70
N ALA A 231 9.37 -20.30 11.00
CA ALA A 231 8.54 -21.40 11.48
C ALA A 231 7.09 -21.33 10.95
N GLY A 232 6.49 -20.14 10.93
CA GLY A 232 5.16 -19.93 10.35
C GLY A 232 5.10 -20.26 8.86
N VAL A 233 6.14 -19.93 8.08
CA VAL A 233 6.23 -20.30 6.65
C VAL A 233 6.28 -21.80 6.47
N ARG A 234 7.07 -22.52 7.30
CA ARG A 234 7.12 -24.00 7.26
C ARG A 234 5.76 -24.61 7.57
N ALA A 235 5.10 -24.15 8.63
CA ALA A 235 3.79 -24.65 9.02
C ALA A 235 2.74 -24.43 7.92
N ARG A 236 2.72 -23.23 7.32
CA ARG A 236 1.84 -22.90 6.18
C ARG A 236 2.10 -23.80 4.98
N ARG A 237 3.35 -23.98 4.58
CA ARG A 237 3.70 -24.88 3.46
C ARG A 237 3.35 -26.34 3.75
N ALA A 238 3.52 -26.80 5.00
CA ALA A 238 3.11 -28.15 5.38
C ALA A 238 1.60 -28.34 5.29
N PHE A 239 0.81 -27.35 5.72
CA PHE A 239 -0.64 -27.35 5.56
C PHE A 239 -1.05 -27.45 4.08
N TYR A 240 -0.51 -26.60 3.23
CA TYR A 240 -0.85 -26.62 1.80
C TYR A 240 -0.41 -27.91 1.08
N ARG A 241 0.70 -28.53 1.50
CA ARG A 241 1.07 -29.89 1.06
C ARG A 241 0.03 -30.92 1.47
N ALA A 242 -0.44 -30.88 2.73
CA ALA A 242 -1.50 -31.78 3.20
C ALA A 242 -2.83 -31.56 2.47
N CYS A 243 -3.11 -30.34 2.01
CA CYS A 243 -4.28 -30.07 1.16
C CYS A 243 -4.12 -30.60 -0.27
N GLY A 244 -2.92 -30.97 -0.73
CA GLY A 244 -2.65 -31.32 -2.13
C GLY A 244 -2.47 -30.12 -3.06
N LEU A 245 -2.12 -28.95 -2.52
CA LEU A 245 -1.86 -27.71 -3.27
C LEU A 245 -0.36 -27.46 -3.52
N LEU A 246 0.51 -28.27 -2.92
CA LEU A 246 1.95 -28.27 -3.10
C LEU A 246 2.42 -29.72 -3.22
N ASP A 247 3.33 -30.01 -4.15
CA ASP A 247 3.84 -31.36 -4.36
C ASP A 247 4.72 -31.85 -3.19
N ALA A 248 4.70 -33.17 -2.97
CA ALA A 248 5.38 -33.83 -1.84
C ALA A 248 6.90 -33.97 -2.01
N GLY A 249 7.44 -33.70 -3.21
CA GLY A 249 8.78 -34.17 -3.64
C GLY A 249 9.88 -33.13 -3.83
N GLU A 250 9.69 -31.85 -3.51
CA GLU A 250 10.70 -30.84 -3.91
C GLU A 250 11.68 -30.47 -2.79
N HIS A 251 12.92 -30.97 -2.94
CA HIS A 251 14.08 -30.22 -2.49
C HIS A 251 14.05 -28.82 -3.10
N ALA A 252 14.47 -27.86 -2.29
CA ALA A 252 14.50 -26.41 -2.48
C ALA A 252 15.00 -25.84 -3.84
N GLY A 253 15.45 -26.66 -4.79
CA GLY A 253 16.12 -26.28 -6.04
C GLY A 253 15.25 -26.14 -7.29
N ASP A 254 14.09 -26.82 -7.38
CA ASP A 254 13.30 -26.89 -8.65
C ASP A 254 11.97 -26.09 -8.64
N ALA A 255 11.84 -25.16 -7.69
CA ALA A 255 10.67 -24.30 -7.50
C ALA A 255 10.33 -23.36 -8.69
N ARG A 256 11.01 -23.44 -9.84
CA ARG A 256 10.57 -22.76 -11.07
C ARG A 256 9.71 -23.64 -11.96
N ARG A 257 9.73 -24.97 -11.78
CA ARG A 257 8.92 -25.91 -12.55
C ARG A 257 7.74 -26.49 -11.78
N ALA A 258 7.74 -26.51 -10.44
CA ALA A 258 6.55 -26.92 -9.66
C ALA A 258 6.11 -25.99 -8.51
N ALA A 259 6.63 -24.76 -8.38
CA ALA A 259 5.98 -23.74 -7.54
C ALA A 259 4.98 -22.92 -8.34
N GLY A 260 3.70 -23.25 -8.17
CA GLY A 260 2.57 -22.44 -8.66
C GLY A 260 2.40 -22.55 -10.17
N SER A 261 1.87 -23.69 -10.65
CA SER A 261 1.05 -23.58 -11.85
C SER A 261 -0.04 -22.54 -11.53
N ALA A 262 -0.45 -21.76 -12.52
CA ALA A 262 -1.58 -20.83 -12.45
C ALA A 262 -2.88 -21.47 -11.88
N ALA A 263 -2.89 -22.80 -11.71
CA ALA A 263 -3.99 -23.67 -11.36
C ALA A 263 -3.59 -24.69 -10.27
N ALA A 264 -2.86 -24.28 -9.22
CA ALA A 264 -2.47 -25.22 -8.15
C ALA A 264 -3.69 -25.98 -7.58
N GLY A 265 -3.60 -27.32 -7.50
CA GLY A 265 -4.71 -28.19 -7.07
C GLY A 265 -5.91 -28.27 -8.04
N ILE A 266 -5.71 -27.86 -9.29
CA ILE A 266 -6.69 -27.93 -10.38
C ILE A 266 -6.02 -28.62 -11.57
N ASP A 267 -6.77 -29.49 -12.26
CA ASP A 267 -6.27 -30.16 -13.47
C ASP A 267 -5.89 -29.13 -14.56
N PRO A 268 -4.65 -29.17 -15.10
CA PRO A 268 -4.19 -28.17 -16.07
C PRO A 268 -4.99 -28.15 -17.37
N GLU A 269 -5.48 -29.31 -17.83
CA GLU A 269 -6.26 -29.41 -19.07
C GLU A 269 -7.65 -28.80 -18.87
N LEU A 270 -8.30 -29.13 -17.74
CA LEU A 270 -9.57 -28.53 -17.34
C LEU A 270 -9.46 -27.00 -17.19
N PHE A 271 -8.37 -26.52 -16.60
CA PHE A 271 -8.10 -25.10 -16.45
C PHE A 271 -7.95 -24.41 -17.81
N ALA A 272 -7.14 -24.98 -18.71
CA ALA A 272 -6.92 -24.44 -20.05
C ALA A 272 -8.22 -24.40 -20.88
N GLN A 273 -9.02 -25.47 -20.81
CA GLN A 273 -10.35 -25.53 -21.45
C GLN A 273 -11.29 -24.45 -20.89
N ALA A 274 -11.35 -24.29 -19.58
CA ALA A 274 -12.19 -23.27 -18.94
C ALA A 274 -11.73 -21.85 -19.32
N GLN A 275 -10.42 -21.59 -19.36
CA GLN A 275 -9.88 -20.29 -19.79
C GLN A 275 -10.22 -20.01 -21.26
N ALA A 276 -10.12 -21.01 -22.13
CA ALA A 276 -10.49 -20.88 -23.54
C ALA A 276 -11.98 -20.54 -23.70
N SER A 277 -12.88 -21.24 -23.00
CA SER A 277 -14.32 -20.93 -23.01
C SER A 277 -14.64 -19.56 -22.44
N VAL A 278 -13.90 -19.08 -21.43
CA VAL A 278 -14.04 -17.71 -20.93
C VAL A 278 -13.60 -16.68 -21.97
N ASN A 279 -12.47 -16.90 -22.65
CA ASN A 279 -11.98 -16.03 -23.71
C ASN A 279 -12.93 -16.00 -24.92
N ALA A 280 -13.56 -17.13 -25.26
CA ALA A 280 -14.59 -17.24 -26.29
C ALA A 280 -15.93 -16.61 -25.87
N GLY A 281 -16.13 -16.32 -24.59
CA GLY A 281 -17.38 -15.79 -24.03
C GLY A 281 -18.48 -16.83 -23.82
N GLU A 282 -18.15 -18.12 -23.87
CA GLU A 282 -19.05 -19.25 -23.61
C GLU A 282 -19.29 -19.43 -22.10
N LEU A 283 -18.28 -19.13 -21.28
CA LEU A 283 -18.37 -19.12 -19.83
C LEU A 283 -18.08 -17.72 -19.29
N THR A 284 -18.81 -17.34 -18.24
CA THR A 284 -18.42 -16.16 -17.45
C THR A 284 -17.27 -16.52 -16.50
N TYR A 285 -16.48 -15.52 -16.13
CA TYR A 285 -15.44 -15.65 -15.09
C TYR A 285 -15.99 -16.30 -13.80
N ASN A 286 -17.16 -15.86 -13.33
CA ASN A 286 -17.76 -16.39 -12.10
C ASN A 286 -18.11 -17.87 -12.20
N GLN A 287 -18.68 -18.31 -13.34
CA GLN A 287 -19.00 -19.72 -13.57
C GLN A 287 -17.73 -20.57 -13.59
N ALA A 288 -16.69 -20.11 -14.31
CA ALA A 288 -15.42 -20.82 -14.40
C ALA A 288 -14.72 -20.90 -13.04
N VAL A 289 -14.60 -19.80 -12.30
CA VAL A 289 -13.99 -19.79 -10.96
C VAL A 289 -14.77 -20.68 -9.98
N THR A 290 -16.10 -20.64 -10.00
CA THR A 290 -16.93 -21.49 -9.14
C THR A 290 -16.71 -22.98 -9.47
N ARG A 291 -16.65 -23.34 -10.75
CA ARG A 291 -16.40 -24.72 -11.18
C ARG A 291 -15.01 -25.20 -10.78
N LEU A 292 -13.97 -24.40 -11.05
CA LEU A 292 -12.58 -24.79 -10.85
C LEU A 292 -12.19 -24.79 -9.36
N TYR A 293 -12.38 -23.67 -8.67
CA TYR A 293 -11.95 -23.51 -7.27
C TYR A 293 -12.99 -24.04 -6.29
N GLY A 294 -14.28 -23.83 -6.58
CA GLY A 294 -15.36 -24.36 -5.73
C GLY A 294 -15.51 -25.88 -5.83
N GLY A 295 -15.18 -26.47 -6.99
CA GLY A 295 -15.20 -27.92 -7.21
C GLY A 295 -13.90 -28.65 -6.83
N SER A 296 -12.82 -27.94 -6.50
CA SER A 296 -11.54 -28.55 -6.12
C SER A 296 -11.54 -28.94 -4.64
N GLU A 297 -11.44 -30.23 -4.34
CA GLU A 297 -11.31 -30.74 -2.96
C GLU A 297 -10.10 -30.13 -2.22
N ALA A 298 -9.01 -29.87 -2.95
CA ALA A 298 -7.80 -29.30 -2.38
C ALA A 298 -8.04 -27.87 -1.87
N TRP A 299 -8.76 -27.06 -2.66
CA TRP A 299 -9.15 -25.71 -2.26
C TRP A 299 -10.26 -25.70 -1.19
N GLN A 300 -11.15 -26.69 -1.18
CA GLN A 300 -12.13 -26.87 -0.11
C GLN A 300 -11.45 -27.16 1.23
N ARG A 301 -10.48 -28.08 1.28
CA ARG A 301 -9.66 -28.33 2.48
C ARG A 301 -8.91 -27.08 2.91
N ALA A 302 -8.31 -26.35 1.97
CA ALA A 302 -7.60 -25.11 2.29
C ALA A 302 -8.54 -24.06 2.91
N ALA A 303 -9.80 -24.00 2.49
CA ALA A 303 -10.78 -23.03 2.98
C ALA A 303 -11.15 -23.22 4.46
N GLU A 304 -10.90 -24.40 5.06
CA GLU A 304 -11.11 -24.65 6.49
C GLU A 304 -10.27 -23.72 7.37
N MET A 305 -9.02 -23.46 6.98
CA MET A 305 -8.13 -22.55 7.68
C MET A 305 -8.48 -21.07 7.41
N GLN A 306 -9.21 -20.77 6.34
CA GLN A 306 -9.43 -19.41 5.84
C GLN A 306 -10.57 -18.67 6.56
N ARG A 307 -10.65 -18.82 7.88
CA ARG A 307 -11.68 -18.23 8.74
C ARG A 307 -11.06 -17.78 10.04
N ALA A 308 -11.47 -16.62 10.53
CA ALA A 308 -11.09 -16.10 11.83
C ALA A 308 -12.20 -15.20 12.39
N THR A 309 -12.15 -14.99 13.68
CA THR A 309 -13.01 -14.06 14.42
C THR A 309 -12.36 -12.69 14.56
N LEU A 310 -13.17 -11.66 14.82
CA LEU A 310 -12.66 -10.31 15.08
C LEU A 310 -11.77 -10.27 16.33
N ASP A 311 -12.09 -11.04 17.37
CA ASP A 311 -11.30 -11.10 18.61
C ASP A 311 -9.87 -11.61 18.36
N GLU A 312 -9.73 -12.64 17.52
CA GLU A 312 -8.43 -13.16 17.10
C GLU A 312 -7.63 -12.11 16.30
N LEU A 313 -8.31 -11.34 15.44
CA LEU A 313 -7.68 -10.25 14.71
C LEU A 313 -7.23 -9.12 15.65
N GLU A 314 -8.08 -8.70 16.59
CA GLU A 314 -7.77 -7.64 17.54
C GLU A 314 -6.55 -7.98 18.41
N LEU A 315 -6.37 -9.25 18.77
CA LEU A 315 -5.17 -9.71 19.46
C LEU A 315 -3.90 -9.44 18.63
N GLU A 316 -3.92 -9.77 17.34
CA GLU A 316 -2.80 -9.50 16.43
C GLU A 316 -2.58 -8.00 16.18
N GLN A 317 -3.66 -7.21 16.15
CA GLN A 317 -3.55 -5.76 16.07
C GLN A 317 -2.86 -5.17 17.32
N ARG A 318 -3.25 -5.61 18.52
CA ARG A 318 -2.63 -5.16 19.79
C ARG A 318 -1.14 -5.52 19.83
N ARG A 319 -0.76 -6.73 19.39
CA ARG A 319 0.65 -7.13 19.23
C ARG A 319 1.38 -6.19 18.26
N ASN A 320 0.74 -5.78 17.16
CA ASN A 320 1.39 -4.98 16.13
C ASN A 320 1.69 -3.53 16.52
N GLU A 321 0.98 -2.96 17.50
CA GLU A 321 1.21 -1.56 17.93
C GLU A 321 2.66 -1.28 18.38
N SER A 322 3.35 -2.31 18.87
CA SER A 322 4.74 -2.27 19.32
C SER A 322 5.68 -3.20 18.55
N ALA A 323 5.20 -3.87 17.49
CA ALA A 323 5.99 -4.80 16.69
C ALA A 323 7.12 -4.09 15.92
N ARG A 324 8.11 -4.87 15.48
CA ARG A 324 9.18 -4.38 14.60
C ARG A 324 8.64 -3.81 13.29
N HIS A 325 7.68 -4.51 12.67
CA HIS A 325 7.05 -4.13 11.40
C HIS A 325 5.64 -3.62 11.66
N ARG A 326 5.50 -2.31 11.88
CA ARG A 326 4.20 -1.72 12.25
C ARG A 326 3.37 -1.39 11.03
N VAL A 327 2.09 -1.76 11.08
CA VAL A 327 1.11 -1.38 10.05
C VAL A 327 0.71 0.07 10.27
N VAL A 328 1.33 0.97 9.51
CA VAL A 328 1.03 2.41 9.54
C VAL A 328 -0.05 2.82 8.53
N GLY A 329 -0.56 1.87 7.76
CA GLY A 329 -1.72 2.03 6.90
C GLY A 329 -2.19 0.68 6.37
N LEU A 330 -3.51 0.52 6.27
CA LEU A 330 -4.14 -0.63 5.62
C LEU A 330 -5.14 -0.10 4.59
N VAL A 331 -4.94 -0.52 3.35
CA VAL A 331 -5.74 -0.11 2.20
C VAL A 331 -6.52 -1.31 1.68
N VAL A 332 -7.82 -1.15 1.46
CA VAL A 332 -8.67 -2.14 0.80
C VAL A 332 -9.25 -1.55 -0.49
N GLU A 333 -9.31 -2.37 -1.54
CA GLU A 333 -9.95 -2.03 -2.81
C GLU A 333 -11.37 -2.60 -2.88
N THR A 334 -12.34 -1.78 -3.26
CA THR A 334 -13.72 -2.23 -3.45
C THR A 334 -14.48 -1.39 -4.46
N ARG A 335 -15.74 -1.74 -4.71
CA ARG A 335 -16.62 -0.98 -5.59
C ARG A 335 -17.55 -0.04 -4.80
N PRO A 336 -17.93 1.11 -5.38
CA PRO A 336 -18.80 2.07 -4.71
C PRO A 336 -20.16 1.50 -4.28
N ASP A 337 -20.79 0.64 -5.09
CA ASP A 337 -22.09 0.02 -4.80
C ASP A 337 -22.09 -0.88 -3.55
N THR A 338 -20.91 -1.30 -3.10
CA THR A 338 -20.75 -2.15 -1.92
C THR A 338 -20.40 -1.38 -0.65
N ILE A 339 -20.36 -0.05 -0.70
CA ILE A 339 -20.06 0.79 0.46
C ILE A 339 -21.37 1.12 1.18
N THR A 340 -21.59 0.45 2.30
CA THR A 340 -22.70 0.70 3.23
C THR A 340 -22.14 1.00 4.63
N PRO A 341 -22.92 1.64 5.54
CA PRO A 341 -22.46 1.92 6.89
C PRO A 341 -21.97 0.67 7.66
N GLU A 342 -22.67 -0.46 7.55
CA GLU A 342 -22.34 -1.70 8.26
C GLU A 342 -21.00 -2.28 7.76
N ARG A 343 -20.81 -2.28 6.44
CA ARG A 343 -19.55 -2.72 5.82
C ARG A 343 -18.39 -1.80 6.20
N LEU A 344 -18.63 -0.49 6.33
CA LEU A 344 -17.59 0.43 6.80
C LEU A 344 -17.24 0.22 8.28
N LEU A 345 -18.21 -0.13 9.14
CA LEU A 345 -17.92 -0.57 10.51
C LEU A 345 -17.00 -1.80 10.50
N HIS A 346 -17.33 -2.82 9.71
CA HIS A 346 -16.50 -4.03 9.57
C HIS A 346 -15.09 -3.70 9.06
N ILE A 347 -14.99 -3.01 7.92
CA ILE A 347 -13.71 -2.62 7.30
C ILE A 347 -12.86 -1.78 8.27
N ARG A 348 -13.49 -0.90 9.05
CA ARG A 348 -12.78 -0.11 10.05
C ARG A 348 -12.24 -0.97 11.19
N ARG A 349 -13.01 -1.95 11.69
CA ARG A 349 -12.55 -2.95 12.68
C ARG A 349 -11.38 -3.78 12.18
N LEU A 350 -11.33 -4.06 10.87
CA LEU A 350 -10.16 -4.71 10.26
C LEU A 350 -8.86 -3.87 10.39
N GLY A 351 -8.98 -2.57 10.67
CA GLY A 351 -7.85 -1.66 10.83
C GLY A 351 -7.56 -0.80 9.60
N ALA A 352 -8.44 -0.84 8.59
CA ALA A 352 -8.27 -0.06 7.36
C ALA A 352 -8.36 1.45 7.63
N THR A 353 -7.55 2.22 6.91
CA THR A 353 -7.50 3.69 6.99
C THR A 353 -7.72 4.37 5.64
N LYS A 354 -7.67 3.60 4.54
CA LYS A 354 -7.86 4.09 3.17
C LYS A 354 -8.70 3.11 2.36
N ILE A 355 -9.64 3.64 1.58
CA ILE A 355 -10.44 2.85 0.64
C ILE A 355 -10.09 3.26 -0.77
N GLN A 356 -9.76 2.27 -1.59
CA GLN A 356 -9.61 2.40 -3.03
C GLN A 356 -10.92 2.03 -3.71
N MET A 357 -11.53 3.00 -4.40
CA MET A 357 -12.82 2.81 -5.08
C MET A 357 -12.66 2.77 -6.58
N GLY A 358 -13.18 1.73 -7.22
CA GLY A 358 -13.35 1.67 -8.67
C GLY A 358 -14.47 2.57 -9.17
N VAL A 359 -14.26 3.89 -9.23
CA VAL A 359 -15.24 4.88 -9.73
C VAL A 359 -15.33 4.80 -11.26
N GLN A 360 -14.17 4.84 -11.90
CA GLN A 360 -13.94 4.82 -13.35
C GLN A 360 -14.44 6.07 -14.09
N SER A 361 -15.73 6.40 -13.96
CA SER A 361 -16.35 7.57 -14.58
C SER A 361 -17.44 8.16 -13.68
N THR A 362 -17.75 9.45 -13.84
CA THR A 362 -18.90 10.11 -13.20
C THR A 362 -20.09 10.30 -14.15
N CYS A 363 -20.02 9.85 -15.43
CA CYS A 363 -21.19 9.78 -16.31
C CYS A 363 -21.89 8.42 -16.23
N GLN A 364 -23.19 8.44 -15.89
CA GLN A 364 -24.02 7.22 -15.91
C GLN A 364 -24.00 6.54 -17.28
N CYS A 365 -24.07 7.33 -18.35
CA CYS A 365 -24.01 6.86 -19.73
C CYS A 365 -22.78 5.99 -20.04
N ILE A 366 -21.61 6.40 -19.54
CA ILE A 366 -20.34 5.71 -19.76
C ILE A 366 -20.25 4.47 -18.85
N LEU A 367 -20.72 4.56 -17.61
CA LEU A 367 -20.80 3.41 -16.71
C LEU A 367 -21.65 2.30 -17.32
N ASP A 368 -22.83 2.64 -17.82
CA ASP A 368 -23.76 1.69 -18.46
C ASP A 368 -23.15 1.08 -19.73
N ALA A 369 -22.57 1.91 -20.61
CA ALA A 369 -21.91 1.45 -21.83
C ALA A 369 -20.78 0.44 -21.55
N ASN A 370 -20.09 0.58 -20.40
CA ASN A 370 -18.99 -0.29 -20.00
C ASN A 370 -19.42 -1.46 -19.08
N ASN A 371 -20.73 -1.70 -18.94
CA ASN A 371 -21.31 -2.71 -18.04
C ASN A 371 -20.81 -2.57 -16.60
N ARG A 372 -20.68 -1.33 -16.12
CA ARG A 372 -20.32 -1.01 -14.75
C ARG A 372 -21.61 -0.90 -13.93
N ASN A 373 -21.95 -1.97 -13.22
CA ASN A 373 -23.16 -2.06 -12.40
C ASN A 373 -23.06 -1.19 -11.12
N THR A 374 -23.06 0.13 -11.29
CA THR A 374 -23.01 1.12 -10.22
C THR A 374 -23.66 2.40 -10.74
N THR A 375 -24.52 3.04 -9.95
CA THR A 375 -25.09 4.34 -10.31
C THR A 375 -24.22 5.50 -9.81
N VAL A 376 -24.29 6.64 -10.47
CA VAL A 376 -23.62 7.87 -9.99
C VAL A 376 -24.05 8.22 -8.57
N GLY A 377 -25.34 8.08 -8.23
CA GLY A 377 -25.82 8.30 -6.86
C GLY A 377 -25.21 7.35 -5.81
N GLN A 378 -24.93 6.09 -6.18
CA GLN A 378 -24.19 5.17 -5.30
C GLN A 378 -22.74 5.62 -5.11
N ILE A 379 -22.11 6.19 -6.14
CA ILE A 379 -20.76 6.75 -6.05
C ILE A 379 -20.75 7.95 -5.10
N GLU A 380 -21.64 8.92 -5.31
CA GLU A 380 -21.79 10.12 -4.45
C GLU A 380 -22.03 9.73 -2.98
N ARG A 381 -22.89 8.73 -2.77
CA ARG A 381 -23.16 8.19 -1.43
C ARG A 381 -21.93 7.52 -0.81
N ALA A 382 -21.17 6.75 -1.59
CA ALA A 382 -19.94 6.14 -1.12
C ALA A 382 -18.91 7.20 -0.69
N PHE A 383 -18.72 8.28 -1.47
CA PHE A 383 -17.85 9.39 -1.08
C PHE A 383 -18.29 10.05 0.23
N SER A 384 -19.60 10.27 0.39
CA SER A 384 -20.18 10.83 1.61
C SER A 384 -19.94 9.94 2.83
N LEU A 385 -20.23 8.65 2.73
CA LEU A 385 -20.03 7.68 3.81
C LEU A 385 -18.57 7.55 4.20
N LEU A 386 -17.66 7.42 3.22
CA LEU A 386 -16.22 7.33 3.49
C LEU A 386 -15.70 8.57 4.20
N ARG A 387 -16.20 9.76 3.84
CA ARG A 387 -15.84 11.03 4.48
C ARG A 387 -16.25 11.05 5.94
N LEU A 388 -17.51 10.68 6.23
CA LEU A 388 -18.07 10.64 7.59
C LEU A 388 -17.30 9.63 8.47
N PHE A 389 -16.99 8.45 7.95
CA PHE A 389 -16.18 7.45 8.67
C PHE A 389 -14.69 7.83 8.79
N GLY A 390 -14.26 8.93 8.15
CA GLY A 390 -12.90 9.45 8.21
C GLY A 390 -11.91 8.80 7.25
N PHE A 391 -12.31 7.82 6.43
CA PHE A 391 -11.39 7.14 5.52
C PHE A 391 -10.72 8.11 4.54
N LYS A 392 -9.45 7.85 4.23
CA LYS A 392 -8.85 8.45 3.03
C LYS A 392 -9.48 7.83 1.79
N ILE A 393 -9.92 8.68 0.87
CA ILE A 393 -10.64 8.28 -0.34
C ILE A 393 -9.68 8.28 -1.53
N HIS A 394 -9.44 7.10 -2.08
CA HIS A 394 -8.61 6.91 -3.26
C HIS A 394 -9.46 6.45 -4.45
N ALA A 395 -9.79 7.36 -5.36
CA ALA A 395 -10.59 7.05 -6.54
C ALA A 395 -9.72 6.47 -7.66
N HIS A 396 -10.19 5.40 -8.30
CA HIS A 396 -9.69 4.97 -9.60
C HIS A 396 -10.55 5.66 -10.66
N ALA A 397 -9.91 6.44 -11.54
CA ALA A 397 -10.52 7.11 -12.66
C ALA A 397 -9.90 6.58 -13.95
N MET A 398 -10.71 6.37 -14.98
CA MET A 398 -10.23 5.83 -16.25
C MET A 398 -10.56 6.77 -17.40
N VAL A 399 -9.61 6.96 -18.30
CA VAL A 399 -9.80 7.68 -19.57
C VAL A 399 -9.86 6.68 -20.72
N ASN A 400 -10.43 7.09 -21.84
CA ASN A 400 -10.59 6.29 -23.05
C ASN A 400 -11.41 5.01 -22.82
N LEU A 401 -12.48 5.10 -22.02
CA LEU A 401 -13.47 4.04 -21.90
C LEU A 401 -14.32 3.92 -23.17
N LEU A 402 -15.09 2.83 -23.32
CA LEU A 402 -16.03 2.71 -24.43
C LEU A 402 -17.05 3.86 -24.38
N GLY A 403 -17.19 4.59 -25.49
CA GLY A 403 -18.12 5.70 -25.63
C GLY A 403 -17.58 7.07 -25.22
N THR A 404 -16.31 7.20 -24.80
CA THR A 404 -15.71 8.49 -24.45
C THR A 404 -14.89 9.10 -25.60
N THR A 405 -14.65 10.40 -25.47
CA THR A 405 -13.76 11.23 -26.30
C THR A 405 -12.79 12.00 -25.39
N PRO A 406 -11.66 12.53 -25.91
CA PRO A 406 -10.74 13.33 -25.12
C PRO A 406 -11.42 14.49 -24.36
N GLU A 407 -12.39 15.16 -24.97
CA GLU A 407 -13.12 16.29 -24.37
C GLU A 407 -14.03 15.83 -23.24
N THR A 408 -14.73 14.72 -23.44
CA THR A 408 -15.65 14.17 -22.43
C THR A 408 -14.90 13.54 -21.26
N ASP A 409 -13.74 12.91 -21.50
CA ASP A 409 -12.86 12.41 -20.44
C ASP A 409 -12.34 13.56 -19.55
N ARG A 410 -11.90 14.68 -20.15
CA ARG A 410 -11.46 15.87 -19.41
C ARG A 410 -12.58 16.43 -18.54
N ALA A 411 -13.78 16.56 -19.09
CA ALA A 411 -14.95 17.06 -18.35
C ALA A 411 -15.36 16.12 -17.21
N ASP A 412 -15.31 14.81 -17.44
CA ASP A 412 -15.63 13.79 -16.44
C ASP A 412 -14.63 13.79 -15.27
N TYR A 413 -13.33 13.88 -15.58
CA TYR A 413 -12.29 14.01 -14.57
C TYR A 413 -12.41 15.33 -13.80
N GLU A 414 -12.64 16.45 -14.49
CA GLU A 414 -12.82 17.74 -13.83
C GLU A 414 -14.00 17.70 -12.85
N ARG A 415 -15.13 17.08 -13.24
CA ARG A 415 -16.26 16.86 -12.34
C ARG A 415 -15.85 16.02 -11.13
N LEU A 416 -15.13 14.91 -11.30
CA LEU A 416 -14.67 14.06 -10.20
C LEU A 416 -13.86 14.84 -9.15
N VAL A 417 -13.03 15.81 -9.57
CA VAL A 417 -12.13 16.53 -8.66
C VAL A 417 -12.62 17.92 -8.24
N ARG A 418 -13.71 18.44 -8.81
CA ARG A 418 -14.28 19.75 -8.47
C ARG A 418 -15.70 19.72 -7.93
N ASP A 419 -16.49 18.70 -8.22
CA ASP A 419 -17.87 18.57 -7.74
C ASP A 419 -17.87 18.15 -6.26
N PRO A 420 -18.52 18.90 -5.34
CA PRO A 420 -18.62 18.58 -3.91
C PRO A 420 -19.16 17.17 -3.58
N ALA A 421 -19.82 16.51 -4.53
CA ALA A 421 -20.31 15.13 -4.37
C ALA A 421 -19.19 14.07 -4.36
N PHE A 422 -17.99 14.38 -4.90
CA PHE A 422 -16.87 13.44 -5.02
C PHE A 422 -15.63 13.91 -4.24
N LEU A 423 -14.80 14.79 -4.83
CA LEU A 423 -13.58 15.36 -4.24
C LEU A 423 -12.62 14.34 -3.59
N PRO A 424 -12.00 13.40 -4.34
CA PRO A 424 -11.10 12.40 -3.79
C PRO A 424 -9.81 12.99 -3.17
N ASP A 425 -9.24 12.29 -2.19
CA ASP A 425 -7.94 12.64 -1.60
C ASP A 425 -6.77 12.18 -2.47
N GLU A 426 -6.91 11.00 -3.10
CA GLU A 426 -5.95 10.45 -4.04
C GLU A 426 -6.67 9.94 -5.30
N VAL A 427 -6.02 10.05 -6.46
CA VAL A 427 -6.51 9.48 -7.72
C VAL A 427 -5.48 8.50 -8.31
N LYS A 428 -5.98 7.36 -8.78
CA LYS A 428 -5.30 6.44 -9.70
C LYS A 428 -5.91 6.70 -11.08
N LEU A 429 -5.16 7.35 -11.95
CA LEU A 429 -5.64 7.77 -13.27
C LEU A 429 -5.13 6.76 -14.30
N TYR A 430 -5.99 5.96 -14.89
CA TYR A 430 -5.57 4.88 -15.79
C TYR A 430 -6.12 5.07 -17.19
N PRO A 431 -5.27 5.12 -18.25
CA PRO A 431 -5.78 4.91 -19.58
C PRO A 431 -6.34 3.49 -19.70
N CYS A 432 -7.49 3.35 -20.34
CA CYS A 432 -8.01 2.05 -20.72
C CYS A 432 -7.00 1.33 -21.62
N ALA A 433 -6.76 0.05 -21.32
CA ALA A 433 -5.85 -0.79 -22.08
C ALA A 433 -6.61 -2.03 -22.53
N LEU A 434 -6.41 -2.43 -23.78
CA LEU A 434 -6.99 -3.63 -24.34
C LEU A 434 -6.18 -4.84 -23.88
N ILE A 435 -6.80 -5.70 -23.10
CA ILE A 435 -6.21 -6.94 -22.59
C ILE A 435 -6.96 -8.13 -23.20
N GLU A 436 -6.23 -9.17 -23.58
CA GLU A 436 -6.82 -10.40 -24.10
C GLU A 436 -7.84 -11.01 -23.13
N GLY A 437 -8.94 -11.54 -23.68
CA GLY A 437 -10.04 -12.13 -22.90
C GLY A 437 -10.99 -11.11 -22.25
N ALA A 438 -10.75 -9.79 -22.38
CA ALA A 438 -11.72 -8.77 -22.01
C ALA A 438 -12.83 -8.66 -23.08
N ALA A 439 -14.06 -8.33 -22.66
CA ALA A 439 -15.17 -8.13 -23.62
C ALA A 439 -14.90 -6.96 -24.60
N LEU A 440 -14.07 -6.00 -24.18
CA LEU A 440 -13.60 -4.87 -24.99
C LEU A 440 -12.88 -5.31 -26.28
N CYS A 441 -12.31 -6.52 -26.35
CA CYS A 441 -11.71 -7.06 -27.58
C CYS A 441 -12.70 -7.11 -28.75
N ARG A 442 -13.99 -7.37 -28.49
CA ARG A 442 -15.02 -7.33 -29.53
C ARG A 442 -15.27 -5.91 -30.03
N ASP A 443 -15.35 -4.95 -29.10
CA ASP A 443 -15.56 -3.54 -29.44
C ASP A 443 -14.36 -2.96 -30.22
N TYR A 444 -13.14 -3.45 -29.94
CA TYR A 444 -11.95 -3.12 -30.75
C TYR A 444 -12.00 -3.73 -32.15
N ALA A 445 -12.37 -5.01 -32.27
CA ALA A 445 -12.44 -5.71 -33.55
C ALA A 445 -13.48 -5.11 -34.51
N THR A 446 -14.59 -4.58 -34.00
CA THR A 446 -15.62 -3.90 -34.80
C THR A 446 -15.30 -2.43 -35.08
N GLY A 447 -14.23 -1.88 -34.49
CA GLY A 447 -13.88 -0.46 -34.57
C GLY A 447 -14.73 0.46 -33.69
N ALA A 448 -15.61 -0.07 -32.84
CA ALA A 448 -16.44 0.70 -31.91
C ALA A 448 -15.62 1.35 -30.79
N TRP A 449 -14.44 0.80 -30.47
CA TRP A 449 -13.47 1.40 -29.56
C TRP A 449 -12.07 1.36 -30.16
N ARG A 450 -11.29 2.42 -29.93
CA ARG A 450 -9.86 2.47 -30.25
C ARG A 450 -9.09 3.15 -29.13
N PRO A 451 -7.83 2.73 -28.90
CA PRO A 451 -6.96 3.48 -28.00
C PRO A 451 -6.71 4.88 -28.56
N TYR A 452 -6.59 5.88 -27.68
CA TYR A 452 -6.11 7.20 -28.09
C TYR A 452 -4.70 7.13 -28.67
N ALA A 453 -4.41 8.03 -29.60
CA ALA A 453 -3.04 8.29 -29.99
C ALA A 453 -2.25 8.80 -28.79
N GLU A 454 -0.93 8.63 -28.82
CA GLU A 454 -0.07 8.99 -27.69
C GLU A 454 -0.22 10.47 -27.29
N ASP A 455 -0.23 11.37 -28.28
CA ASP A 455 -0.30 12.80 -28.01
C ASP A 455 -1.68 13.20 -27.45
N GLU A 456 -2.77 12.66 -28.01
CA GLU A 456 -4.13 12.82 -27.49
C GLU A 456 -4.22 12.37 -26.02
N LEU A 457 -3.65 11.20 -25.71
CA LEU A 457 -3.65 10.68 -24.34
C LEU A 457 -2.84 11.57 -23.39
N ILE A 458 -1.63 11.97 -23.77
CA ILE A 458 -0.80 12.83 -22.92
C ILE A 458 -1.51 14.17 -22.69
N ASP A 459 -2.17 14.73 -23.70
CA ASP A 459 -2.90 16.00 -23.57
C ASP A 459 -4.10 15.90 -22.63
N VAL A 460 -4.88 14.82 -22.69
CA VAL A 460 -5.94 14.53 -21.69
C VAL A 460 -5.34 14.47 -20.29
N LEU A 461 -4.28 13.68 -20.09
CA LEU A 461 -3.67 13.52 -18.77
C LEU A 461 -3.02 14.81 -18.24
N CYS A 462 -2.47 15.67 -19.10
CA CYS A 462 -1.99 16.99 -18.73
C CYS A 462 -3.14 17.88 -18.24
N ALA A 463 -4.28 17.87 -18.94
CA ALA A 463 -5.47 18.62 -18.52
C ALA A 463 -6.00 18.11 -17.17
N ASP A 464 -6.08 16.79 -16.96
CA ASP A 464 -6.52 16.18 -15.70
C ASP A 464 -5.61 16.58 -14.53
N VAL A 465 -4.29 16.53 -14.72
CA VAL A 465 -3.33 16.96 -13.68
C VAL A 465 -3.49 18.44 -13.35
N ARG A 466 -3.75 19.30 -14.34
CA ARG A 466 -4.00 20.73 -14.11
C ARG A 466 -5.31 20.99 -13.38
N ALA A 467 -6.35 20.23 -13.67
CA ALA A 467 -7.63 20.33 -12.98
C ALA A 467 -7.56 19.85 -11.52
N THR A 468 -6.56 19.04 -11.18
CA THR A 468 -6.42 18.41 -9.86
C THR A 468 -6.12 19.45 -8.76
N PRO A 469 -6.97 19.57 -7.72
CA PRO A 469 -6.78 20.53 -6.63
C PRO A 469 -5.56 20.26 -5.75
N ALA A 470 -5.17 21.28 -4.97
CA ALA A 470 -4.00 21.25 -4.10
C ALA A 470 -4.03 20.17 -3.00
N TRP A 471 -5.22 19.71 -2.59
CA TRP A 471 -5.40 18.67 -1.58
C TRP A 471 -5.47 17.25 -2.18
N THR A 472 -5.46 17.11 -3.51
CA THR A 472 -5.58 15.80 -4.18
C THR A 472 -4.22 15.35 -4.69
N ARG A 473 -3.93 14.06 -4.52
CA ARG A 473 -2.69 13.43 -4.99
C ARG A 473 -2.93 12.51 -6.17
N VAL A 474 -2.32 12.78 -7.32
CA VAL A 474 -2.33 11.81 -8.43
C VAL A 474 -1.28 10.73 -8.18
N SER A 475 -1.70 9.63 -7.57
CA SER A 475 -0.82 8.59 -7.05
C SER A 475 -0.11 7.78 -8.15
N ARG A 476 -0.80 7.52 -9.27
CA ARG A 476 -0.35 6.60 -10.33
C ARG A 476 -1.07 6.88 -11.66
N MET A 477 -0.36 6.65 -12.77
CA MET A 477 -0.86 6.87 -14.14
C MET A 477 -0.88 5.62 -15.05
N ILE A 478 -0.39 4.47 -14.57
CA ILE A 478 -0.27 3.23 -15.35
C ILE A 478 -0.70 2.03 -14.53
N ARG A 479 -1.31 1.01 -15.12
CA ARG A 479 -1.52 -0.29 -14.44
C ARG A 479 -0.22 -1.12 -14.47
N ASP A 480 -0.12 -2.14 -13.63
CA ASP A 480 1.06 -3.03 -13.55
C ASP A 480 1.06 -4.14 -14.61
N PHE A 481 0.27 -4.00 -15.68
CA PHE A 481 0.25 -4.93 -16.80
C PHE A 481 1.61 -4.98 -17.50
N SER A 482 2.05 -6.18 -17.87
CA SER A 482 3.25 -6.29 -18.68
C SER A 482 2.97 -5.74 -20.09
N THR A 483 3.99 -5.21 -20.75
CA THR A 483 3.85 -4.71 -22.13
C THR A 483 3.38 -5.80 -23.10
N GLY A 484 3.68 -7.06 -22.81
CA GLY A 484 3.24 -8.21 -23.61
C GLY A 484 1.75 -8.51 -23.45
N ASP A 485 1.16 -8.23 -22.28
CA ASP A 485 -0.27 -8.47 -22.02
C ASP A 485 -1.18 -7.39 -22.67
N ILE A 486 -0.61 -6.23 -22.99
CA ILE A 486 -1.35 -5.12 -23.61
C ILE A 486 -1.43 -5.35 -25.12
N VAL A 487 -2.60 -5.72 -25.60
CA VAL A 487 -2.88 -5.89 -27.03
C VAL A 487 -2.80 -4.51 -27.72
N ALA A 488 -3.57 -3.54 -27.22
CA ALA A 488 -3.65 -2.17 -27.73
C ALA A 488 -3.82 -1.16 -26.57
N GLY A 489 -3.35 0.08 -26.76
CA GLY A 489 -3.32 1.12 -25.72
C GLY A 489 -1.89 1.52 -25.32
N ASN A 490 -1.75 2.26 -24.21
CA ASN A 490 -0.45 2.75 -23.76
C ASN A 490 0.44 1.59 -23.26
N LYS A 491 1.56 1.37 -23.96
CA LYS A 491 2.59 0.38 -23.60
C LYS A 491 3.79 0.99 -22.85
N LYS A 492 3.85 2.33 -22.73
CA LYS A 492 5.00 3.03 -22.14
C LYS A 492 4.91 3.04 -20.60
N PRO A 493 5.91 2.47 -19.89
CA PRO A 493 5.91 2.41 -18.43
C PRO A 493 6.27 3.75 -17.77
N ASN A 494 6.74 4.73 -18.54
CA ASN A 494 7.16 6.06 -18.07
C ASN A 494 6.12 7.16 -18.37
N LEU A 495 4.84 6.82 -18.60
CA LEU A 495 3.78 7.78 -18.95
C LEU A 495 3.72 9.01 -18.03
N ARG A 496 3.85 8.81 -16.71
CA ARG A 496 3.88 9.92 -15.73
C ARG A 496 5.02 10.90 -16.00
N GLN A 497 6.20 10.42 -16.40
CA GLN A 497 7.34 11.29 -16.69
C GLN A 497 7.10 12.11 -17.95
N LEU A 498 6.42 11.56 -18.96
CA LEU A 498 6.07 12.27 -20.19
C LEU A 498 5.08 13.40 -19.89
N VAL A 499 4.02 13.12 -19.13
CA VAL A 499 3.04 14.11 -18.67
C VAL A 499 3.72 15.20 -17.86
N GLU A 500 4.53 14.84 -16.85
CA GLU A 500 5.26 15.83 -16.06
C GLU A 500 6.27 16.66 -16.86
N GLY A 501 6.90 16.07 -17.89
CA GLY A 501 7.79 16.79 -18.80
C GLY A 501 7.03 17.89 -19.53
N ARG A 502 5.94 17.53 -20.19
CA ARG A 502 5.09 18.46 -20.93
C ARG A 502 4.52 19.58 -20.05
N LEU A 503 4.05 19.24 -18.85
CA LEU A 503 3.57 20.22 -17.88
C LEU A 503 4.66 21.23 -17.45
N ARG A 504 5.92 20.80 -17.34
CA ARG A 504 7.05 21.70 -17.02
C ARG A 504 7.38 22.61 -18.20
N ASP A 505 7.40 22.08 -19.41
CA ASP A 505 7.68 22.87 -20.63
C ASP A 505 6.61 23.94 -20.83
N GLU A 506 5.33 23.58 -20.68
CA GLU A 506 4.23 24.54 -20.71
C GLU A 506 4.30 25.56 -19.57
N GLY A 507 4.73 25.15 -18.37
CA GLY A 507 4.96 26.06 -17.24
C GLY A 507 6.07 27.08 -17.52
N GLN A 508 7.15 26.67 -18.18
CA GLN A 508 8.20 27.59 -18.66
C GLN A 508 7.68 28.55 -19.72
N ALA A 509 6.67 28.15 -20.49
CA ALA A 509 5.95 28.99 -21.44
C ALA A 509 4.86 29.88 -20.81
N GLY A 510 4.74 29.90 -19.48
CA GLY A 510 3.81 30.78 -18.75
C GLY A 510 2.48 30.14 -18.35
N ALA A 511 2.30 28.82 -18.51
CA ALA A 511 1.11 28.14 -18.02
C ALA A 511 1.04 28.15 -16.46
N PRO A 512 -0.17 28.13 -15.86
CA PRO A 512 -0.33 28.09 -14.41
C PRO A 512 0.39 26.90 -13.74
N PRO A 513 0.86 27.07 -12.49
CA PRO A 513 1.52 26.00 -11.76
C PRO A 513 0.56 24.85 -11.44
N VAL A 514 1.10 23.63 -11.46
CA VAL A 514 0.36 22.41 -11.09
C VAL A 514 0.20 22.35 -9.57
N ALA A 515 -1.05 22.26 -9.11
CA ALA A 515 -1.38 22.31 -7.68
C ALA A 515 -1.26 20.96 -6.95
N GLU A 516 -1.37 19.83 -7.66
CA GLU A 516 -1.52 18.50 -7.05
C GLU A 516 -0.31 18.07 -6.20
N ILE A 517 -0.58 17.29 -5.15
CA ILE A 517 0.38 16.98 -4.08
C ILE A 517 1.66 16.32 -4.60
N ARG A 518 1.56 15.34 -5.50
CA ARG A 518 2.72 14.57 -5.97
C ARG A 518 3.68 15.42 -6.81
N PHE A 519 3.19 16.45 -7.49
CA PHE A 519 4.03 17.39 -8.24
C PHE A 519 4.82 18.32 -7.31
N ARG A 520 4.28 18.55 -6.11
CA ARG A 520 4.80 19.50 -5.12
C ARG A 520 5.53 18.86 -3.94
N GLU A 521 5.46 17.55 -3.72
CA GLU A 521 6.18 16.91 -2.60
C GLU A 521 7.71 17.14 -2.68
N ILE A 522 8.34 17.40 -1.53
CA ILE A 522 9.80 17.68 -1.44
C ILE A 522 10.68 16.45 -1.77
N ALA A 523 10.07 15.28 -1.93
CA ALA A 523 10.75 14.01 -2.12
C ALA A 523 11.83 13.78 -1.05
N THR A 524 13.09 13.53 -1.46
CA THR A 524 14.23 13.30 -0.55
C THR A 524 15.07 14.56 -0.32
N ARG A 525 14.56 15.74 -0.66
CA ARG A 525 15.28 17.00 -0.44
C ARG A 525 15.25 17.35 1.04
N GLU A 526 16.38 17.78 1.57
CA GLU A 526 16.42 18.43 2.88
C GLU A 526 15.77 19.81 2.76
N VAL A 527 15.04 20.19 3.80
CA VAL A 527 14.31 21.46 3.86
C VAL A 527 14.57 22.06 5.22
N ASP A 528 14.91 23.34 5.24
CA ASP A 528 15.03 24.10 6.48
C ASP A 528 13.62 24.32 7.08
N PRO A 529 13.33 23.79 8.28
CA PRO A 529 12.05 23.98 8.93
C PRO A 529 11.71 25.43 9.26
N GLU A 530 12.72 26.32 9.36
CA GLU A 530 12.51 27.74 9.64
C GLU A 530 11.94 28.50 8.43
N GLU A 531 12.17 27.99 7.22
CA GLU A 531 11.63 28.56 5.98
C GLU A 531 10.22 28.06 5.65
N LEU A 532 9.71 27.09 6.41
CA LEU A 532 8.40 26.50 6.16
C LEU A 532 7.25 27.39 6.65
N SER A 533 6.28 27.64 5.77
CA SER A 533 5.02 28.29 6.12
C SER A 533 3.88 27.27 6.24
N LEU A 534 2.94 27.52 7.16
CA LEU A 534 1.73 26.71 7.31
C LEU A 534 0.57 27.35 6.55
N GLU A 535 0.06 26.64 5.54
CA GLU A 535 -1.12 27.04 4.80
C GLU A 535 -2.32 26.16 5.17
N VAL A 536 -3.52 26.74 5.14
CA VAL A 536 -4.78 26.04 5.36
C VAL A 536 -5.71 26.28 4.18
N ILE A 537 -6.00 25.23 3.43
CA ILE A 537 -6.90 25.28 2.26
C ILE A 537 -8.25 24.69 2.66
N GLY A 538 -9.31 25.49 2.58
CA GLY A 538 -10.68 25.05 2.86
C GLY A 538 -11.43 24.62 1.59
N TYR A 539 -12.22 23.56 1.70
CA TYR A 539 -13.17 23.16 0.65
C TYR A 539 -14.41 22.50 1.28
N GLU A 540 -15.52 22.50 0.54
CA GLU A 540 -16.80 21.98 1.01
C GLU A 540 -17.15 20.69 0.26
N THR A 541 -17.70 19.71 0.97
CA THR A 541 -18.23 18.47 0.38
C THR A 541 -19.75 18.41 0.57
N ALA A 542 -20.39 17.33 0.11
CA ALA A 542 -21.80 17.05 0.40
C ALA A 542 -22.11 16.91 1.91
N VAL A 543 -21.14 16.51 2.75
CA VAL A 543 -21.39 16.13 4.16
C VAL A 543 -20.49 16.82 5.18
N SER A 544 -19.47 17.58 4.75
CA SER A 544 -18.46 18.15 5.65
C SER A 544 -17.84 19.42 5.08
N ARG A 545 -17.22 20.21 5.98
CA ARG A 545 -16.23 21.23 5.63
C ARG A 545 -14.85 20.63 5.83
N GLU A 546 -14.02 20.61 4.81
CA GLU A 546 -12.67 20.05 4.89
C GLU A 546 -11.64 21.17 5.01
N ARG A 547 -10.53 20.86 5.69
CA ARG A 547 -9.35 21.72 5.82
C ARG A 547 -8.12 20.89 5.51
N PHE A 548 -7.39 21.27 4.48
CA PHE A 548 -6.10 20.71 4.12
C PHE A 548 -5.01 21.63 4.65
N LEU A 549 -4.33 21.20 5.71
CA LEU A 549 -3.23 21.93 6.31
C LEU A 549 -1.93 21.43 5.67
N GLN A 550 -1.03 22.32 5.27
CA GLN A 550 0.25 21.93 4.66
C GLN A 550 1.39 22.83 5.08
N TRP A 551 2.54 22.22 5.39
CA TRP A 551 3.82 22.90 5.48
C TRP A 551 4.42 23.02 4.09
N VAL A 552 4.68 24.24 3.63
CA VAL A 552 5.23 24.51 2.30
C VAL A 552 6.51 25.34 2.35
N THR A 553 7.42 25.08 1.41
CA THR A 553 8.61 25.92 1.17
C THR A 553 8.21 27.20 0.43
N PRO A 554 9.10 28.21 0.35
CA PRO A 554 8.86 29.41 -0.48
C PRO A 554 8.54 29.11 -1.94
N GLU A 555 9.05 28.01 -2.50
CA GLU A 555 8.76 27.54 -3.86
C GLU A 555 7.46 26.72 -3.96
N GLY A 556 6.67 26.65 -2.88
CA GLY A 556 5.41 25.94 -2.81
C GLY A 556 5.54 24.42 -2.71
N ARG A 557 6.71 23.88 -2.33
CA ARG A 557 6.90 22.42 -2.15
C ARG A 557 6.37 21.95 -0.81
N ILE A 558 5.70 20.79 -0.77
CA ILE A 558 5.04 20.26 0.43
C ILE A 558 6.02 19.41 1.25
N ALA A 559 6.29 19.83 2.49
CA ALA A 559 7.08 19.11 3.48
C ALA A 559 6.24 18.23 4.41
N GLY A 560 4.96 18.53 4.58
CA GLY A 560 4.01 17.69 5.32
C GLY A 560 2.61 18.27 5.26
N PHE A 561 1.60 17.45 5.49
CA PHE A 561 0.21 17.87 5.45
C PHE A 561 -0.69 17.08 6.40
N LEU A 562 -1.86 17.64 6.69
CA LEU A 562 -2.93 17.03 7.47
C LEU A 562 -4.29 17.27 6.80
N ARG A 563 -5.13 16.23 6.82
CA ARG A 563 -6.53 16.29 6.36
C ARG A 563 -7.47 16.35 7.57
N LEU A 564 -8.10 17.50 7.79
CA LEU A 564 -9.10 17.70 8.82
C LEU A 564 -10.48 17.78 8.17
N SER A 565 -11.41 17.00 8.70
CA SER A 565 -12.82 17.01 8.33
C SER A 565 -13.65 17.54 9.49
N LEU A 566 -14.60 18.42 9.16
CA LEU A 566 -15.59 19.00 10.05
C LEU A 566 -16.97 18.56 9.53
N PRO A 567 -17.47 17.38 9.93
CA PRO A 567 -18.75 16.83 9.47
C PRO A 567 -19.94 17.71 9.87
N ARG A 568 -20.87 17.96 8.95
CA ARG A 568 -22.11 18.68 9.25
C ARG A 568 -22.96 17.88 10.23
N ALA A 569 -23.55 18.55 11.21
CA ALA A 569 -24.34 17.92 12.27
C ALA A 569 -25.49 17.09 11.69
N GLU A 570 -26.16 17.58 10.63
CA GLU A 570 -27.27 16.90 9.97
C GLU A 570 -26.81 15.59 9.31
N ALA A 571 -25.63 15.59 8.69
CA ALA A 571 -25.06 14.41 8.04
C ALA A 571 -24.66 13.35 9.07
N ALA A 572 -24.04 13.76 10.18
CA ALA A 572 -23.71 12.87 11.28
C ALA A 572 -24.97 12.27 11.94
N CYS A 573 -26.01 13.08 12.17
CA CYS A 573 -27.29 12.62 12.69
C CYS A 573 -28.01 11.66 11.73
N ALA A 574 -27.97 11.92 10.42
CA ALA A 574 -28.56 11.04 9.41
C ALA A 574 -27.89 9.66 9.40
N LEU A 575 -26.55 9.63 9.42
CA LEU A 575 -25.79 8.37 9.53
C LEU A 575 -26.13 7.63 10.84
N ALA A 576 -26.21 8.34 11.95
CA ALA A 576 -26.52 7.73 13.24
C ALA A 576 -27.92 7.10 13.29
N ARG A 577 -28.90 7.71 12.62
CA ARG A 577 -30.25 7.14 12.49
C ARG A 577 -30.23 5.87 11.64
N GLU A 578 -29.58 5.90 10.48
CA GLU A 578 -29.48 4.74 9.58
C GLU A 578 -28.80 3.54 10.27
N LEU A 579 -27.68 3.78 10.94
CA LEU A 579 -27.00 2.73 11.71
C LEU A 579 -27.88 2.18 12.83
N ARG A 580 -28.62 3.03 13.55
CA ARG A 580 -29.52 2.60 14.61
C ARG A 580 -30.66 1.73 14.09
N GLU A 581 -31.24 2.09 12.94
CA GLU A 581 -32.26 1.28 12.27
C GLU A 581 -31.72 -0.09 11.85
N ALA A 582 -30.43 -0.17 11.50
CA ALA A 582 -29.72 -1.43 11.23
C ALA A 582 -29.21 -2.15 12.49
N GLY A 583 -29.44 -1.63 13.70
CA GLY A 583 -29.02 -2.24 14.97
C GLY A 583 -27.57 -1.96 15.38
N TYR A 584 -26.95 -0.92 14.83
CA TYR A 584 -25.57 -0.52 15.10
C TYR A 584 -25.48 0.86 15.77
N GLU A 585 -24.41 1.07 16.54
CA GLU A 585 -24.08 2.38 17.08
C GLU A 585 -23.27 3.21 16.08
N SER A 586 -23.55 4.51 16.01
CA SER A 586 -22.77 5.43 15.20
C SER A 586 -21.37 5.61 15.79
N PRO A 587 -20.30 5.46 14.99
CA PRO A 587 -18.95 5.64 15.47
C PRO A 587 -18.55 7.13 15.58
N ILE A 588 -19.40 8.04 15.09
CA ILE A 588 -19.23 9.50 15.16
C ILE A 588 -20.49 10.17 15.70
N ALA A 589 -20.31 11.30 16.40
CA ALA A 589 -21.40 12.17 16.85
C ALA A 589 -21.39 13.54 16.12
N SER A 590 -22.47 14.31 16.23
CA SER A 590 -22.58 15.64 15.60
C SER A 590 -21.56 16.68 16.09
N GLY A 591 -20.99 16.47 17.29
CA GLY A 591 -19.95 17.33 17.86
C GLY A 591 -18.51 16.85 17.62
N ASP A 592 -18.32 15.82 16.77
CA ASP A 592 -17.03 15.19 16.51
C ASP A 592 -16.39 15.71 15.21
N ALA A 593 -15.20 16.30 15.31
CA ALA A 593 -14.31 16.53 14.17
C ALA A 593 -13.47 15.27 13.87
N MET A 594 -12.85 15.20 12.70
CA MET A 594 -12.07 14.02 12.28
C MET A 594 -10.74 14.39 11.59
N ILE A 595 -9.63 13.91 12.13
CA ILE A 595 -8.34 13.88 11.43
C ILE A 595 -8.28 12.59 10.60
N ARG A 596 -8.24 12.78 9.28
CA ARG A 596 -8.32 11.70 8.27
C ARG A 596 -6.94 11.23 7.82
N GLU A 597 -5.93 12.09 7.90
CA GLU A 597 -4.55 11.77 7.56
C GLU A 597 -3.58 12.78 8.18
N VAL A 598 -2.42 12.30 8.61
CA VAL A 598 -1.23 13.13 8.87
C VAL A 598 -0.06 12.51 8.10
N HIS A 599 0.62 13.31 7.28
CA HIS A 599 1.76 12.87 6.51
C HIS A 599 2.90 13.89 6.62
N VAL A 600 4.10 13.44 6.93
CA VAL A 600 5.30 14.29 6.96
C VAL A 600 6.35 13.65 6.07
N TYR A 601 6.85 14.40 5.10
CA TYR A 601 7.94 14.00 4.23
C TYR A 601 9.28 14.25 4.94
N GLY A 602 10.25 13.37 4.75
CA GLY A 602 11.56 13.44 5.40
C GLY A 602 12.11 12.05 5.72
N LEU A 603 13.42 11.95 5.93
CA LEU A 603 14.06 10.69 6.31
C LEU A 603 13.53 10.24 7.69
N ALA A 604 12.50 9.40 7.68
CA ALA A 604 12.21 8.53 8.81
C ALA A 604 13.43 7.60 8.98
N GLU A 605 14.31 7.96 9.91
CA GLU A 605 15.25 7.03 10.51
C GLU A 605 14.50 6.03 11.39
N ARG A 606 15.14 4.87 11.61
CA ARG A 606 14.57 3.71 12.29
C ARG A 606 14.00 4.14 13.64
N VAL A 607 12.71 3.87 13.84
CA VAL A 607 12.11 4.05 15.17
C VAL A 607 12.60 2.91 16.07
N GLY A 608 13.61 3.17 16.90
CA GLY A 608 14.09 2.20 17.88
C GLY A 608 15.57 2.28 18.29
N GLU A 609 16.39 3.13 17.67
CA GLU A 609 17.76 3.39 18.15
C GLU A 609 17.75 4.70 18.97
N GLU A 610 17.95 4.59 20.29
CA GLU A 610 18.23 5.72 21.16
C GLU A 610 19.58 6.35 20.75
N GLY A 611 19.55 7.25 19.77
CA GLY A 611 20.80 7.87 19.30
C GLY A 611 20.79 8.62 17.96
N SER A 612 19.72 9.36 17.62
CA SER A 612 19.74 10.58 16.77
C SER A 612 18.31 11.00 16.42
N ALA A 613 17.55 11.46 17.41
CA ALA A 613 16.19 12.00 17.22
C ALA A 613 16.16 13.40 16.58
N ALA A 614 17.02 13.67 15.58
CA ALA A 614 17.19 14.98 14.97
C ALA A 614 16.77 14.94 13.50
N GLN A 615 15.48 15.24 13.24
CA GLN A 615 14.96 15.95 12.03
C GLN A 615 13.42 15.88 11.86
N HIS A 616 12.65 15.33 12.81
CA HIS A 616 11.20 15.63 12.90
C HIS A 616 11.02 16.84 13.84
N HIS A 617 11.10 18.07 13.32
CA HIS A 617 10.94 19.35 14.05
C HIS A 617 9.52 19.57 14.63
N GLY A 618 8.85 18.51 15.10
CA GLY A 618 7.49 18.56 15.61
C GLY A 618 6.44 18.92 14.56
N LEU A 619 6.77 18.95 13.26
CA LEU A 619 5.85 19.36 12.18
C LEU A 619 4.51 18.63 12.24
N GLY A 620 4.54 17.30 12.42
CA GLY A 620 3.34 16.48 12.58
C GLY A 620 2.54 16.80 13.84
N ARG A 621 3.21 17.08 14.97
CA ARG A 621 2.55 17.52 16.21
C ARG A 621 1.90 18.89 16.03
N ARG A 622 2.60 19.85 15.43
CA ARG A 622 2.09 21.20 15.14
C ARG A 622 0.86 21.16 14.21
N LEU A 623 0.86 20.28 13.21
CA LEU A 623 -0.33 20.05 12.37
C LEU A 623 -1.51 19.56 13.20
N VAL A 624 -1.31 18.56 14.06
CA VAL A 624 -2.36 18.00 14.92
C VAL A 624 -2.91 19.05 15.88
N GLU A 625 -2.05 19.83 16.54
CA GLU A 625 -2.50 20.89 17.44
C GLU A 625 -3.28 21.98 16.70
N ARG A 626 -2.79 22.44 15.53
CA ARG A 626 -3.53 23.41 14.73
C ARG A 626 -4.88 22.87 14.25
N ALA A 627 -4.96 21.58 13.93
CA ALA A 627 -6.23 20.94 13.59
C ALA A 627 -7.22 20.94 14.77
N CYS A 628 -6.73 20.72 15.98
CA CYS A 628 -7.56 20.77 17.19
C CYS A 628 -8.06 22.19 17.49
N GLU A 629 -7.22 23.21 17.28
CA GLU A 629 -7.62 24.62 17.37
C GLU A 629 -8.72 24.96 16.37
N ILE A 630 -8.52 24.63 15.09
CA ILE A 630 -9.52 24.87 14.03
C ILE A 630 -10.85 24.17 14.36
N ALA A 631 -10.80 22.92 14.83
CA ALA A 631 -12.01 22.19 15.21
C ALA A 631 -12.74 22.86 16.39
N ARG A 632 -12.00 23.33 17.40
CA ARG A 632 -12.55 24.04 18.56
C ARG A 632 -13.16 25.38 18.15
N GLU A 633 -12.45 26.17 17.36
CA GLU A 633 -12.93 27.45 16.80
C GLU A 633 -14.21 27.26 15.98
N ALA A 634 -14.35 26.11 15.30
CA ALA A 634 -15.54 25.74 14.54
C ALA A 634 -16.69 25.15 15.40
N GLY A 635 -16.55 25.09 16.73
CA GLY A 635 -17.59 24.66 17.65
C GLY A 635 -17.66 23.14 17.90
N TYR A 636 -16.67 22.37 17.46
CA TYR A 636 -16.62 20.93 17.75
C TYR A 636 -16.10 20.69 19.17
N THR A 637 -16.71 19.73 19.84
CA THR A 637 -16.41 19.42 21.26
C THR A 637 -15.33 18.35 21.40
N ARG A 638 -15.12 17.56 20.35
CA ARG A 638 -14.21 16.41 20.32
C ARG A 638 -13.57 16.32 18.95
N ILE A 639 -12.40 15.70 18.89
CA ILE A 639 -11.72 15.36 17.65
C ILE A 639 -11.29 13.90 17.66
N ASN A 640 -11.71 13.17 16.64
CA ASN A 640 -11.34 11.79 16.40
C ASN A 640 -10.19 11.70 15.40
N VAL A 641 -9.45 10.59 15.43
CA VAL A 641 -8.40 10.25 14.47
C VAL A 641 -8.64 8.84 13.95
N ILE A 642 -8.63 8.67 12.63
CA ILE A 642 -8.61 7.36 11.98
C ILE A 642 -7.19 6.74 12.00
N SER A 643 -6.65 6.54 13.19
CA SER A 643 -5.29 6.02 13.37
C SER A 643 -5.17 4.60 12.82
N ALA A 644 -4.09 4.33 12.08
CA ALA A 644 -3.65 2.98 11.80
C ALA A 644 -3.17 2.29 13.09
N VAL A 645 -3.26 0.97 13.15
CA VAL A 645 -2.88 0.18 14.33
C VAL A 645 -1.47 0.52 14.81
N GLY A 646 -0.50 0.51 13.90
CA GLY A 646 0.90 0.82 14.18
C GLY A 646 1.21 2.28 14.53
N THR A 647 0.24 3.19 14.41
CA THR A 647 0.41 4.61 14.77
C THR A 647 -0.34 5.02 16.04
N ARG A 648 -1.12 4.12 16.65
CA ARG A 648 -1.90 4.43 17.87
C ARG A 648 -1.05 4.99 19.01
N GLY A 649 0.13 4.42 19.23
CA GLY A 649 1.06 4.89 20.26
C GLY A 649 1.56 6.33 20.04
N TYR A 650 1.60 6.82 18.80
CA TYR A 650 1.95 8.20 18.49
C TYR A 650 0.88 9.18 19.00
N TYR A 651 -0.40 8.91 18.72
CA TYR A 651 -1.49 9.79 19.15
C TYR A 651 -1.76 9.71 20.66
N ARG A 652 -1.52 8.57 21.31
CA ARG A 652 -1.57 8.49 22.79
C ARG A 652 -0.61 9.48 23.46
N ARG A 653 0.60 9.65 22.90
CA ARG A 653 1.56 10.67 23.38
C ARG A 653 1.13 12.11 23.10
N LEU A 654 0.17 12.32 22.20
CA LEU A 654 -0.44 13.63 21.90
C LEU A 654 -1.73 13.88 22.68
N GLY A 655 -2.05 13.03 23.67
CA GLY A 655 -3.23 13.18 24.53
C GLY A 655 -4.52 12.60 23.95
N PHE A 656 -4.45 11.74 22.92
CA PHE A 656 -5.62 11.00 22.44
C PHE A 656 -5.79 9.69 23.21
N VAL A 657 -7.03 9.29 23.44
CA VAL A 657 -7.40 8.00 24.08
C VAL A 657 -8.10 7.09 23.07
N ASP A 658 -7.96 5.78 23.22
CA ASP A 658 -8.65 4.82 22.35
C ASP A 658 -10.16 4.83 22.65
N CYS A 659 -10.99 5.01 21.62
CA CYS A 659 -12.43 5.14 21.74
C CYS A 659 -13.12 4.40 20.58
N GLY A 660 -13.43 3.12 20.81
CA GLY A 660 -14.04 2.25 19.81
C GLY A 660 -13.18 2.15 18.54
N LEU A 661 -13.71 2.67 17.42
CA LEU A 661 -13.05 2.61 16.12
C LEU A 661 -11.97 3.69 15.90
N TYR A 662 -11.84 4.66 16.81
CA TYR A 662 -10.97 5.82 16.64
C TYR A 662 -10.12 6.07 17.88
N GLN A 663 -9.17 7.01 17.77
CA GLN A 663 -8.58 7.66 18.93
C GLN A 663 -9.17 9.07 19.05
N ARG A 664 -9.54 9.47 20.26
CA ARG A 664 -10.29 10.69 20.52
C ARG A 664 -9.56 11.61 21.49
N ARG A 665 -9.68 12.92 21.28
CA ARG A 665 -9.31 13.95 22.25
C ARG A 665 -10.49 14.89 22.46
N ASP A 666 -10.79 15.22 23.72
CA ASP A 666 -11.78 16.24 24.05
C ASP A 666 -11.18 17.64 23.82
N LEU A 667 -12.01 18.57 23.34
CA LEU A 667 -11.60 19.94 23.03
C LEU A 667 -12.10 20.97 24.06
N SER A 668 -12.93 20.54 25.02
CA SER A 668 -13.64 21.36 26.00
C SER A 668 -12.80 21.92 27.16
N ASP A 669 -11.55 21.47 27.34
CA ASP A 669 -10.70 21.82 28.50
C ASP A 669 -10.16 23.27 28.53
N GLY A 670 -10.73 24.19 27.73
CA GLY A 670 -10.29 25.58 27.64
C GLY A 670 -11.29 26.65 28.12
N MET A 671 -12.57 26.30 28.36
CA MET A 671 -13.59 27.30 28.72
C MET A 671 -13.65 27.66 30.22
N ALA A 672 -12.99 26.88 31.09
CA ALA A 672 -13.04 27.13 32.53
C ALA A 672 -12.13 28.28 33.03
N ALA A 673 -11.29 28.86 32.17
CA ALA A 673 -10.29 29.87 32.60
C ALA A 673 -10.60 31.32 32.15
N ALA A 674 -11.69 31.57 31.42
CA ALA A 674 -11.97 32.89 30.83
C ALA A 674 -13.26 33.58 31.31
N CYS A 675 -14.03 32.96 32.22
CA CYS A 675 -15.21 33.59 32.84
C CYS A 675 -15.00 33.73 34.36
N GLY A 676 -13.97 34.46 34.76
CA GLY A 676 -13.94 35.11 36.07
C GLY A 676 -14.60 36.47 35.93
N GLU A 677 -15.91 36.54 36.10
CA GLU A 677 -16.60 37.84 36.24
C GLU A 677 -16.14 38.54 37.53
N PRO A 678 -15.82 39.84 37.49
CA PRO A 678 -15.64 40.66 38.67
C PRO A 678 -16.96 41.34 39.07
N GLY A 679 -17.38 41.16 40.33
CA GLY A 679 -18.42 41.96 40.98
C GLY A 679 -19.53 41.10 41.60
N LEU A 680 -20.13 41.38 42.76
CA LEU A 680 -20.18 42.58 43.57
C LEU A 680 -20.21 42.17 45.05
N ALA A 681 -19.57 42.98 45.89
CA ALA A 681 -19.77 42.99 47.32
C ALA A 681 -21.19 43.51 47.63
N THR A 682 -22.01 42.70 48.29
CA THR A 682 -23.11 43.19 49.13
C THR A 682 -22.87 42.72 50.55
N ARG A 683 -22.61 43.70 51.42
CA ARG A 683 -22.67 43.56 52.86
C ARG A 683 -24.11 43.32 53.26
N GLU A 684 -24.40 42.21 53.94
CA GLU A 684 -25.46 42.20 54.95
C GLU A 684 -24.91 41.58 56.24
N ARG A 685 -25.03 42.36 57.31
CA ARG A 685 -24.77 41.97 58.70
C ARG A 685 -26.11 41.58 59.33
N GLY A 686 -26.05 40.61 60.23
CA GLY A 686 -27.06 40.30 61.25
C GLY A 686 -27.89 39.09 60.86
N GLY A 687 -28.06 38.05 61.66
CA GLY A 687 -27.73 37.81 63.07
C GLY A 687 -28.63 36.68 63.57
N CYS A 688 -28.10 35.91 64.54
CA CYS A 688 -28.79 35.07 65.53
C CYS A 688 -29.77 33.94 65.13
N ASP A 689 -29.47 32.78 65.73
CA ASP A 689 -30.35 31.73 66.28
C ASP A 689 -31.22 30.93 65.28
N VAL A 690 -31.21 29.59 65.21
CA VAL A 690 -31.10 28.51 66.22
C VAL A 690 -30.44 27.28 65.57
#